data_AF-A0AAV5ZDH5-F1
#
_entry.id   AF-A0AAV5ZDH5-F1
#
_cell.length_a   1.000
_cell.length_b   1.000
_cell.length_c   1.000
_cell.angle_alpha   90.00
_cell.angle_beta   90.00
_cell.angle_gamma   90.00
#
_symmetry.space_group_name_H-M   'P 1'
#
loop_
_entity.id
_entity.type
_entity.pdbx_description
1 polymer ?
#
loop_
_entity_poly.entity_id
_entity_poly.type
_entity_poly.pdbx_seq_one_letter_code
_entity_poly.pdbx_strand_id
1 'polypeptide(L)'
;MVKQAHEDLGRRLSALRADFAALGTRAADAASALAARLPPPPALLDELSAARDAFTELRDAMLEHAGSLALVLNGEHLGSLRDLEPVLAAIGSAEERQVQQQAWEKAREIALSALDHVMTLIHREEKSFAPLAECQVRARELHGALSAATPDDLEHETVMLSGKLRPFTELMALVDGWNVLDDDRCAFLQDAITQAFGRALALAALRGKLGREGELPAPSPEPRGRGRAAAEPAYPPTMYGTPVYPAGAYPAPAYAAPAAADAGAGAPSTGAPATPAPAGGGPAYPVGPPGYPVGTPAYAAGGGAGAAAPGGGVVLGGGGPGVVVTGGAGGGAPAGGGVVMGGGGGMGGGGPVMAGAGGSLVVEIRLSGDKIAVETPAARKEREELLERLAQETAQWWITARNGWKSMSERGASFADAARDYLKRFPTMLSVPLQKSAEAEGGRVAEGYALLLAHIEKMEEGFVSEALTRLNPQFTTRQKDQAFPLGQELYLYVVAEGRLYKTYPDFVKDVVVHALPESGPWVQGGLLESDDETRRFTRPETLGSTSEQTHAVTGWKERLEPHVFTVTAGPLTTRFFTLRAAGDTLADPPDVEIKLKENDTPSDHAWLIPLPMPGKVQPLAPKKHRTGGTTLPGLGKEFSGLWIGLFNADPSNERSYELSVILRRKPPAEAPRAAIKPPAESPVAGRFFGRRK
;
A
#
# COMPACT_ATOMS: atom_id res chain seq x y z
N MET A 1 14.85 -0.15 -26.41
CA MET A 1 16.16 0.51 -26.56
C MET A 1 16.31 1.78 -25.74
N VAL A 2 15.22 2.44 -25.29
CA VAL A 2 15.28 3.76 -24.64
C VAL A 2 15.95 3.74 -23.25
N LYS A 3 15.56 2.81 -22.36
CA LYS A 3 16.09 2.69 -20.97
C LYS A 3 17.61 2.53 -20.86
N GLN A 4 18.26 2.08 -21.95
CA GLN A 4 19.69 1.84 -22.01
C GLN A 4 20.51 3.14 -22.15
N ALA A 5 19.90 4.23 -22.64
CA ALA A 5 20.56 5.51 -22.83
C ALA A 5 20.75 6.29 -21.52
N HIS A 6 19.70 6.37 -20.67
CA HIS A 6 19.81 6.98 -19.34
C HIS A 6 20.88 6.31 -18.47
N GLU A 7 20.90 4.97 -18.41
CA GLU A 7 21.89 4.21 -17.64
C GLU A 7 23.32 4.43 -18.17
N ASP A 8 23.49 4.54 -19.49
CA ASP A 8 24.79 4.81 -20.10
C ASP A 8 25.29 6.23 -19.79
N LEU A 9 24.45 7.24 -19.93
CA LEU A 9 24.76 8.64 -19.59
C LEU A 9 25.09 8.77 -18.10
N GLY A 10 24.37 8.07 -17.21
CA GLY A 10 24.65 8.05 -15.78
C GLY A 10 26.00 7.43 -15.43
N ARG A 11 26.40 6.34 -16.12
CA ARG A 11 27.73 5.75 -15.96
C ARG A 11 28.84 6.70 -16.43
N ARG A 12 28.65 7.34 -17.59
CA ARG A 12 29.60 8.33 -18.14
C ARG A 12 29.76 9.54 -17.21
N LEU A 13 28.66 10.06 -16.64
CA LEU A 13 28.70 11.16 -15.66
C LEU A 13 29.46 10.76 -14.39
N SER A 14 29.25 9.54 -13.90
CA SER A 14 29.93 9.02 -12.70
C SER A 14 31.44 8.84 -12.92
N ALA A 15 31.83 8.31 -14.07
CA ALA A 15 33.23 8.17 -14.46
C ALA A 15 33.91 9.55 -14.55
N LEU A 16 33.27 10.50 -15.24
CA LEU A 16 33.81 11.84 -15.42
C LEU A 16 34.00 12.58 -14.08
N ARG A 17 33.14 12.35 -13.08
CA ARG A 17 33.33 12.90 -11.73
C ARG A 17 34.58 12.37 -11.03
N ALA A 18 34.82 11.07 -11.14
CA ALA A 18 36.01 10.45 -10.58
C ALA A 18 37.27 11.04 -11.24
N ASP A 19 37.23 11.22 -12.57
CA ASP A 19 38.33 11.80 -13.33
C ASP A 19 38.59 13.27 -12.94
N PHE A 20 37.53 14.09 -12.81
CA PHE A 20 37.66 15.48 -12.37
C PHE A 20 38.20 15.59 -10.93
N ALA A 21 37.80 14.70 -10.02
CA ALA A 21 38.32 14.68 -8.66
C ALA A 21 39.82 14.33 -8.64
N ALA A 22 40.23 13.32 -9.41
CA ALA A 22 41.63 12.92 -9.53
C ALA A 22 42.49 13.98 -10.25
N LEU A 23 41.93 14.70 -11.22
CA LEU A 23 42.61 15.81 -11.89
C LEU A 23 42.74 17.02 -10.97
N GLY A 24 41.73 17.28 -10.13
CA GLY A 24 41.75 18.34 -9.12
C GLY A 24 42.87 18.16 -8.09
N THR A 25 43.12 16.94 -7.62
CA THR A 25 44.24 16.65 -6.71
C THR A 25 45.59 16.89 -7.40
N ARG A 26 45.77 16.40 -8.62
CA ARG A 26 46.99 16.64 -9.41
C ARG A 26 47.23 18.13 -9.69
N ALA A 27 46.18 18.89 -9.97
CA ALA A 27 46.27 20.33 -10.16
C ALA A 27 46.66 21.08 -8.88
N ALA A 28 46.14 20.65 -7.71
CA ALA A 28 46.52 21.20 -6.41
C ALA A 28 47.98 20.90 -6.04
N ASP A 29 48.46 19.70 -6.35
CA ASP A 29 49.85 19.30 -6.16
C ASP A 29 50.78 20.13 -7.07
N ALA A 30 50.40 20.30 -8.34
CA ALA A 30 51.14 21.14 -9.29
C ALA A 30 51.17 22.62 -8.87
N ALA A 31 50.08 23.15 -8.31
CA ALA A 31 50.05 24.51 -7.77
C ALA A 31 51.00 24.68 -6.57
N SER A 32 51.08 23.67 -5.71
CA SER A 32 51.98 23.63 -4.56
C SER A 32 53.45 23.50 -5.01
N ALA A 33 53.74 22.70 -6.04
CA ALA A 33 55.06 22.62 -6.67
C ALA A 33 55.49 23.96 -7.29
N LEU A 34 54.58 24.66 -7.98
CA LEU A 34 54.81 26.00 -8.51
C LEU A 34 55.12 27.02 -7.42
N ALA A 35 54.40 26.97 -6.28
CA ALA A 35 54.68 27.83 -5.13
C ALA A 35 56.10 27.58 -4.55
N ALA A 36 56.58 26.34 -4.63
CA ALA A 36 57.95 25.95 -4.29
C ALA A 36 58.98 26.20 -5.41
N ARG A 37 58.59 26.89 -6.50
CA ARG A 37 59.42 27.18 -7.70
C ARG A 37 59.88 25.94 -8.48
N LEU A 38 59.11 24.85 -8.41
CA LEU A 38 59.29 23.66 -9.24
C LEU A 38 58.38 23.73 -10.48
N PRO A 39 58.79 23.18 -11.64
CA PRO A 39 57.95 23.14 -12.82
C PRO A 39 56.76 22.17 -12.61
N PRO A 40 55.55 22.50 -13.11
CA PRO A 40 54.41 21.60 -13.05
C PRO A 40 54.60 20.41 -14.00
N PRO A 41 53.89 19.29 -13.78
CA PRO A 41 53.94 18.14 -14.68
C PRO A 41 53.54 18.53 -16.11
N PRO A 42 54.30 18.12 -17.15
CA PRO A 42 54.04 18.55 -18.53
C PRO A 42 52.71 18.04 -19.09
N ALA A 43 52.20 16.91 -18.59
CA ALA A 43 50.94 16.31 -19.05
C ALA A 43 49.68 16.99 -18.50
N LEU A 44 49.80 17.87 -17.50
CA LEU A 44 48.64 18.43 -16.79
C LEU A 44 47.73 19.26 -17.70
N LEU A 45 48.30 20.00 -18.66
CA LEU A 45 47.52 20.81 -19.61
C LEU A 45 46.74 19.93 -20.59
N ASP A 46 47.35 18.84 -21.07
CA ASP A 46 46.71 17.88 -21.95
C ASP A 46 45.56 17.16 -21.22
N GLU A 47 45.77 16.78 -19.96
CA GLU A 47 44.73 16.17 -19.12
C GLU A 47 43.56 17.15 -18.84
N LEU A 48 43.83 18.44 -18.60
CA LEU A 48 42.80 19.47 -18.45
C LEU A 48 42.01 19.71 -19.73
N SER A 49 42.68 19.71 -20.89
CA SER A 49 41.98 19.82 -22.18
C SER A 49 41.11 18.59 -22.42
N ALA A 50 41.64 17.39 -22.21
CA ALA A 50 40.90 16.14 -22.39
C ALA A 50 39.67 16.06 -21.46
N ALA A 51 39.79 16.49 -20.21
CA ALA A 51 38.67 16.53 -19.27
C ALA A 51 37.57 17.53 -19.70
N ARG A 52 37.96 18.71 -20.21
CA ARG A 52 37.02 19.70 -20.78
C ARG A 52 36.30 19.14 -22.01
N ASP A 53 37.02 18.46 -22.88
CA ASP A 53 36.46 17.92 -24.11
C ASP A 53 35.49 16.76 -23.79
N ALA A 54 35.84 15.88 -22.85
CA ALA A 54 34.96 14.82 -22.34
C ALA A 54 33.69 15.36 -21.65
N PHE A 55 33.80 16.46 -20.90
CA PHE A 55 32.63 17.16 -20.35
C PHE A 55 31.72 17.71 -21.44
N THR A 56 32.30 18.35 -22.45
CA THR A 56 31.56 18.92 -23.59
C THR A 56 30.81 17.81 -24.34
N GLU A 57 31.48 16.70 -24.62
CA GLU A 57 30.90 15.53 -25.28
C GLU A 57 29.73 14.94 -24.48
N LEU A 58 29.88 14.79 -23.16
CA LEU A 58 28.80 14.29 -22.31
C LEU A 58 27.61 15.25 -22.29
N ARG A 59 27.86 16.55 -22.13
CA ARG A 59 26.80 17.57 -22.14
C ARG A 59 26.04 17.55 -23.46
N ASP A 60 26.74 17.50 -24.58
CA ASP A 60 26.11 17.52 -25.90
C ASP A 60 25.30 16.24 -26.14
N ALA A 61 25.80 15.07 -25.71
CA ALA A 61 25.06 13.81 -25.76
C ALA A 61 23.79 13.84 -24.89
N MET A 62 23.84 14.45 -23.71
CA MET A 62 22.66 14.62 -22.85
C MET A 62 21.63 15.57 -23.45
N LEU A 63 22.07 16.66 -24.08
CA LEU A 63 21.18 17.61 -24.76
C LEU A 63 20.52 17.00 -26.00
N GLU A 64 21.27 16.24 -26.80
CA GLU A 64 20.73 15.52 -27.95
C GLU A 64 19.65 14.52 -27.52
N HIS A 65 19.94 13.72 -26.49
CA HIS A 65 19.00 12.73 -25.98
C HIS A 65 17.76 13.38 -25.33
N ALA A 66 17.95 14.44 -24.54
CA ALA A 66 16.85 15.22 -23.99
C ALA A 66 15.97 15.83 -25.09
N GLY A 67 16.57 16.30 -26.18
CA GLY A 67 15.87 16.80 -27.37
C GLY A 67 15.01 15.71 -28.04
N SER A 68 15.50 14.47 -28.11
CA SER A 68 14.74 13.33 -28.62
C SER A 68 13.49 13.00 -27.79
N LEU A 69 13.52 13.35 -26.49
CA LEU A 69 12.42 13.20 -25.54
C LEU A 69 11.55 14.47 -25.45
N ALA A 70 11.74 15.44 -26.35
CA ALA A 70 11.06 16.74 -26.38
C ALA A 70 11.20 17.55 -25.07
N LEU A 71 12.30 17.38 -24.35
CA LEU A 71 12.64 18.21 -23.19
C LEU A 71 13.28 19.52 -23.66
N VAL A 72 12.76 20.65 -23.20
CA VAL A 72 13.33 21.98 -23.50
C VAL A 72 14.37 22.32 -22.44
N LEU A 73 15.64 22.34 -22.83
CA LEU A 73 16.77 22.65 -21.95
C LEU A 73 17.62 23.78 -22.52
N ASN A 74 18.04 24.70 -21.66
CA ASN A 74 18.94 25.79 -22.01
C ASN A 74 20.40 25.33 -21.83
N GLY A 75 21.03 24.88 -22.93
CA GLY A 75 22.41 24.39 -22.91
C GLY A 75 23.45 25.40 -22.40
N GLU A 76 23.16 26.70 -22.48
CA GLU A 76 24.04 27.78 -21.98
C GLU A 76 24.22 27.77 -20.46
N HIS A 77 23.28 27.18 -19.71
CA HIS A 77 23.35 27.11 -18.24
C HIS A 77 23.96 25.79 -17.72
N LEU A 78 24.34 24.87 -18.60
CA LEU A 78 24.95 23.58 -18.24
C LEU A 78 26.48 23.68 -18.26
N GLY A 79 27.02 24.43 -17.29
CA GLY A 79 28.45 24.74 -17.21
C GLY A 79 29.27 23.79 -16.34
N SER A 80 28.63 22.95 -15.53
CA SER A 80 29.30 22.07 -14.57
C SER A 80 28.71 20.65 -14.54
N LEU A 81 29.49 19.70 -13.98
CA LEU A 81 29.04 18.32 -13.75
C LEU A 81 27.84 18.20 -12.80
N ARG A 82 27.60 19.23 -11.97
CA ARG A 82 26.46 19.28 -11.06
C ARG A 82 25.19 19.68 -11.82
N ASP A 83 25.32 20.55 -12.82
CA ASP A 83 24.19 21.00 -13.64
C ASP A 83 23.65 19.88 -14.53
N LEU A 84 24.45 18.84 -14.80
CA LEU A 84 24.03 17.67 -15.56
C LEU A 84 23.16 16.67 -14.76
N GLU A 85 23.20 16.67 -13.42
CA GLU A 85 22.36 15.78 -12.59
C GLU A 85 20.85 15.95 -12.81
N PRO A 86 20.29 17.18 -12.70
CA PRO A 86 18.87 17.39 -12.91
C PRO A 86 18.46 17.06 -14.35
N VAL A 87 19.36 17.26 -15.33
CA VAL A 87 19.11 16.88 -16.73
C VAL A 87 19.00 15.37 -16.87
N LEU A 88 19.91 14.60 -16.26
CA LEU A 88 19.86 13.14 -16.29
C LEU A 88 18.58 12.61 -15.62
N ALA A 89 18.18 13.19 -14.48
CA ALA A 89 16.94 12.83 -13.81
C ALA A 89 15.71 13.14 -14.68
N ALA A 90 15.67 14.32 -15.32
CA ALA A 90 14.59 14.70 -16.23
C ALA A 90 14.49 13.77 -17.44
N ILE A 91 15.63 13.35 -18.01
CA ILE A 91 15.70 12.32 -19.05
C ILE A 91 15.04 11.02 -18.55
N GLY A 92 15.44 10.51 -17.38
CA GLY A 92 14.89 9.26 -16.83
C GLY A 92 13.37 9.31 -16.67
N SER A 93 12.84 10.40 -16.08
CA SER A 93 11.40 10.58 -15.92
C SER A 93 10.65 10.77 -17.26
N ALA A 94 11.31 11.28 -18.29
CA ALA A 94 10.71 11.39 -19.62
C ALA A 94 10.68 10.03 -20.34
N GLU A 95 11.73 9.22 -20.20
CA GLU A 95 11.76 7.84 -20.72
C GLU A 95 10.66 6.97 -20.09
N GLU A 96 10.49 7.06 -18.76
CA GLU A 96 9.44 6.31 -18.04
C GLU A 96 8.04 6.68 -18.51
N ARG A 97 7.74 7.98 -18.65
CA ARG A 97 6.47 8.45 -19.19
C ARG A 97 6.23 7.96 -20.61
N GLN A 98 7.27 7.91 -21.45
CA GLN A 98 7.15 7.39 -22.82
C GLN A 98 6.84 5.88 -22.82
N VAL A 99 7.47 5.11 -21.94
CA VAL A 99 7.20 3.67 -21.80
C VAL A 99 5.76 3.43 -21.32
N GLN A 100 5.30 4.19 -20.32
CA GLN A 100 3.92 4.11 -19.83
C GLN A 100 2.91 4.48 -20.92
N GLN A 101 3.16 5.56 -21.67
CA GLN A 101 2.32 5.98 -22.79
C GLN A 101 2.24 4.89 -23.88
N GLN A 102 3.37 4.30 -24.27
CA GLN A 102 3.40 3.22 -25.25
C GLN A 102 2.66 1.96 -24.76
N ALA A 103 2.81 1.61 -23.48
CA ALA A 103 2.10 0.48 -22.88
C ALA A 103 0.58 0.71 -22.89
N TRP A 104 0.14 1.92 -22.51
CA TRP A 104 -1.26 2.32 -22.58
C TRP A 104 -1.80 2.28 -24.00
N GLU A 105 -1.08 2.89 -24.97
CA GLU A 105 -1.50 2.91 -26.37
C GLU A 105 -1.66 1.51 -26.95
N LYS A 106 -0.70 0.62 -26.65
CA LYS A 106 -0.77 -0.78 -27.07
C LYS A 106 -1.94 -1.52 -26.41
N ALA A 107 -2.14 -1.34 -25.10
CA ALA A 107 -3.26 -1.97 -24.38
C ALA A 107 -4.61 -1.46 -24.89
N ARG A 108 -4.71 -0.15 -25.16
CA ARG A 108 -5.86 0.52 -25.74
C ARG A 108 -6.17 0.00 -27.15
N GLU A 109 -5.16 -0.15 -28.01
CA GLU A 109 -5.34 -0.70 -29.37
C GLU A 109 -5.86 -2.13 -29.33
N ILE A 110 -5.28 -2.99 -28.47
CA ILE A 110 -5.75 -4.37 -28.26
C ILE A 110 -7.20 -4.38 -27.77
N ALA A 111 -7.54 -3.50 -26.81
CA ALA A 111 -8.87 -3.41 -26.25
C ALA A 111 -9.91 -2.94 -27.29
N LEU A 112 -9.63 -1.88 -28.04
CA LEU A 112 -10.52 -1.38 -29.10
C LEU A 112 -10.77 -2.46 -30.15
N SER A 113 -9.71 -3.14 -30.60
CA SER A 113 -9.82 -4.24 -31.55
C SER A 113 -10.71 -5.36 -31.01
N ALA A 114 -10.51 -5.83 -29.77
CA ALA A 114 -11.34 -6.87 -29.19
C ALA A 114 -12.82 -6.47 -29.05
N LEU A 115 -13.09 -5.20 -28.72
CA LEU A 115 -14.46 -4.67 -28.62
C LEU A 115 -15.13 -4.56 -29.99
N ASP A 116 -14.39 -4.14 -31.04
CA ASP A 116 -14.87 -4.13 -32.42
C ASP A 116 -15.30 -5.52 -32.87
N HIS A 117 -14.50 -6.55 -32.55
CA HIS A 117 -14.85 -7.93 -32.87
C HIS A 117 -16.15 -8.37 -32.19
N VAL A 118 -16.36 -8.05 -30.90
CA VAL A 118 -17.62 -8.33 -30.19
C VAL A 118 -18.81 -7.61 -30.82
N MET A 119 -18.62 -6.36 -31.27
CA MET A 119 -19.66 -5.59 -31.94
C MET A 119 -20.08 -6.19 -33.30
N THR A 120 -19.21 -6.97 -33.95
CA THR A 120 -19.53 -7.68 -35.21
C THR A 120 -20.20 -9.04 -35.03
N LEU A 121 -20.30 -9.55 -33.80
CA LEU A 121 -20.95 -10.85 -33.55
C LEU A 121 -22.44 -10.80 -33.92
N ILE A 122 -22.90 -11.86 -34.55
CA ILE A 122 -24.32 -12.10 -34.83
C ILE A 122 -24.77 -13.40 -34.20
N HIS A 123 -26.04 -13.45 -33.80
CA HIS A 123 -26.68 -14.71 -33.47
C HIS A 123 -27.28 -15.31 -34.74
N ARG A 124 -26.83 -16.51 -35.11
CA ARG A 124 -27.10 -17.17 -36.41
C ARG A 124 -28.57 -17.55 -36.61
N GLU A 125 -29.28 -17.89 -35.53
CA GLU A 125 -30.69 -18.35 -35.61
C GLU A 125 -31.70 -17.23 -35.29
N GLU A 126 -31.46 -16.43 -34.26
CA GLU A 126 -32.32 -15.34 -33.82
C GLU A 126 -31.66 -13.96 -34.00
N LYS A 127 -32.12 -13.17 -34.98
CA LYS A 127 -31.56 -11.84 -35.27
C LYS A 127 -31.79 -10.81 -34.16
N SER A 128 -32.78 -11.02 -33.29
CA SER A 128 -33.16 -10.13 -32.19
C SER A 128 -32.74 -10.64 -30.80
N PHE A 129 -31.65 -11.41 -30.72
CA PHE A 129 -31.21 -12.03 -29.47
C PHE A 129 -30.76 -10.98 -28.44
N ALA A 130 -31.63 -10.68 -27.48
CA ALA A 130 -31.43 -9.61 -26.49
C ALA A 130 -30.13 -9.70 -25.67
N PRO A 131 -29.67 -10.88 -25.22
CA PRO A 131 -28.43 -10.98 -24.44
C PRO A 131 -27.17 -10.57 -25.22
N LEU A 132 -27.14 -10.78 -26.54
CA LEU A 132 -26.04 -10.30 -27.38
C LEU A 132 -26.12 -8.79 -27.59
N ALA A 133 -27.33 -8.25 -27.79
CA ALA A 133 -27.54 -6.80 -27.91
C ALA A 133 -27.09 -6.05 -26.64
N GLU A 134 -27.37 -6.59 -25.46
CA GLU A 134 -26.90 -6.03 -24.17
C GLU A 134 -25.36 -6.10 -24.04
N CYS A 135 -24.75 -7.21 -24.43
CA CYS A 135 -23.29 -7.35 -24.47
C CYS A 135 -22.65 -6.32 -25.41
N GLN A 136 -23.23 -6.11 -26.60
CA GLN A 136 -22.75 -5.12 -27.58
C GLN A 136 -22.96 -3.68 -27.12
N VAL A 137 -24.00 -3.38 -26.34
CA VAL A 137 -24.17 -2.06 -25.68
C VAL A 137 -23.02 -1.81 -24.71
N ARG A 138 -22.72 -2.77 -23.83
CA ARG A 138 -21.59 -2.65 -22.90
C ARG A 138 -20.25 -2.52 -23.62
N ALA A 139 -20.06 -3.24 -24.73
CA ALA A 139 -18.87 -3.12 -25.56
C ALA A 139 -18.74 -1.71 -26.18
N ARG A 140 -19.85 -1.13 -26.67
CA ARG A 140 -19.90 0.25 -27.20
C ARG A 140 -19.60 1.30 -26.14
N GLU A 141 -20.11 1.13 -24.93
CA GLU A 141 -19.83 2.03 -23.80
C GLU A 141 -18.33 2.04 -23.45
N LEU A 142 -17.72 0.86 -23.34
CA LEU A 142 -16.29 0.75 -23.06
C LEU A 142 -15.42 1.26 -24.22
N HIS A 143 -15.80 0.97 -25.48
CA HIS A 143 -15.13 1.50 -26.66
C HIS A 143 -15.19 3.04 -26.69
N GLY A 144 -16.36 3.61 -26.38
CA GLY A 144 -16.55 5.06 -26.26
C GLY A 144 -15.68 5.68 -25.18
N ALA A 145 -15.61 5.05 -23.99
CA ALA A 145 -14.76 5.50 -22.90
C ALA A 145 -13.27 5.50 -23.28
N LEU A 146 -12.80 4.46 -23.97
CA LEU A 146 -11.41 4.36 -24.45
C LEU A 146 -11.10 5.31 -25.61
N SER A 147 -12.12 5.77 -26.35
CA SER A 147 -11.95 6.66 -27.50
C SER A 147 -11.93 8.15 -27.11
N ALA A 148 -12.53 8.53 -25.98
CA ALA A 148 -12.82 9.93 -25.67
C ALA A 148 -11.68 10.72 -25.02
N ALA A 149 -10.79 10.09 -24.23
CA ALA A 149 -9.66 10.79 -23.59
C ALA A 149 -8.53 9.84 -23.17
N THR A 150 -7.30 10.37 -23.17
CA THR A 150 -6.17 9.76 -22.44
C THR A 150 -6.35 9.97 -20.95
N PRO A 151 -6.21 8.92 -20.12
CA PRO A 151 -6.29 9.03 -18.67
C PRO A 151 -5.17 9.88 -18.05
N ASP A 152 -5.44 10.47 -16.90
CA ASP A 152 -4.45 11.21 -16.10
C ASP A 152 -3.41 10.26 -15.45
N ASP A 153 -3.82 9.03 -15.10
CA ASP A 153 -2.95 7.97 -14.59
C ASP A 153 -2.92 6.78 -15.56
N LEU A 154 -1.91 6.79 -16.44
CA LEU A 154 -1.73 5.79 -17.48
C LEU A 154 -1.38 4.41 -16.92
N GLU A 155 -0.64 4.34 -15.82
CA GLU A 155 -0.18 3.07 -15.26
C GLU A 155 -1.35 2.32 -14.62
N HIS A 156 -2.12 3.01 -13.77
CA HIS A 156 -3.29 2.43 -13.15
C HIS A 156 -4.34 1.99 -14.17
N GLU A 157 -4.67 2.85 -15.15
CA GLU A 157 -5.67 2.52 -16.16
C GLU A 157 -5.21 1.39 -17.09
N THR A 158 -3.91 1.29 -17.42
CA THR A 158 -3.39 0.16 -18.20
C THR A 158 -3.62 -1.18 -17.47
N VAL A 159 -3.39 -1.22 -16.15
CA VAL A 159 -3.64 -2.43 -15.34
C VAL A 159 -5.14 -2.74 -15.28
N MET A 160 -5.96 -1.74 -15.01
CA MET A 160 -7.41 -1.90 -14.87
C MET A 160 -8.09 -2.30 -16.19
N LEU A 161 -7.57 -1.84 -17.33
CA LEU A 161 -8.08 -2.16 -18.66
C LEU A 161 -8.09 -3.67 -18.92
N SER A 162 -7.07 -4.40 -18.46
CA SER A 162 -7.01 -5.86 -18.61
C SER A 162 -8.19 -6.57 -17.95
N GLY A 163 -8.58 -6.14 -16.75
CA GLY A 163 -9.75 -6.66 -16.03
C GLY A 163 -11.07 -6.28 -16.68
N LYS A 164 -11.20 -5.03 -17.16
CA LYS A 164 -12.39 -4.55 -17.89
C LYS A 164 -12.58 -5.31 -19.22
N LEU A 165 -11.50 -5.71 -19.88
CA LEU A 165 -11.51 -6.39 -21.18
C LEU A 165 -11.72 -7.91 -21.08
N ARG A 166 -11.31 -8.52 -19.96
CA ARG A 166 -11.32 -9.98 -19.75
C ARG A 166 -12.63 -10.68 -20.16
N PRO A 167 -13.83 -10.22 -19.74
CA PRO A 167 -15.08 -10.88 -20.13
C PRO A 167 -15.32 -10.92 -21.64
N PHE A 168 -14.93 -9.86 -22.36
CA PHE A 168 -15.08 -9.78 -23.82
C PHE A 168 -14.10 -10.72 -24.54
N THR A 169 -12.87 -10.83 -24.05
CA THR A 169 -11.88 -11.78 -24.60
C THR A 169 -12.26 -13.23 -24.33
N GLU A 170 -12.86 -13.53 -23.17
CA GLU A 170 -13.37 -14.87 -22.85
C GLU A 170 -14.56 -15.27 -23.72
N LEU A 171 -15.46 -14.31 -24.01
CA LEU A 171 -16.53 -14.50 -24.98
C LEU A 171 -15.98 -14.81 -26.37
N MET A 172 -15.03 -14.01 -26.86
CA MET A 172 -14.39 -14.24 -28.17
C MET A 172 -13.67 -15.60 -28.23
N ALA A 173 -12.94 -15.96 -27.18
CA ALA A 173 -12.26 -17.26 -27.11
C ALA A 173 -13.24 -18.44 -27.22
N LEU A 174 -14.41 -18.36 -26.56
CA LEU A 174 -15.42 -19.40 -26.66
C LEU A 174 -16.08 -19.43 -28.05
N VAL A 175 -16.39 -18.26 -28.62
CA VAL A 175 -17.03 -18.16 -29.95
C VAL A 175 -16.09 -18.63 -31.07
N ASP A 176 -14.81 -18.31 -31.00
CA ASP A 176 -13.82 -18.72 -32.01
C ASP A 176 -13.42 -20.20 -31.84
N GLY A 177 -13.48 -20.73 -30.61
CA GLY A 177 -12.99 -22.07 -30.24
C GLY A 177 -14.04 -23.14 -29.96
N TRP A 178 -15.34 -22.86 -30.06
CA TRP A 178 -16.42 -23.74 -29.57
C TRP A 178 -16.39 -25.19 -30.07
N ASN A 179 -15.75 -25.46 -31.22
CA ASN A 179 -15.64 -26.78 -31.85
C ASN A 179 -14.27 -27.46 -31.70
N VAL A 180 -13.28 -26.79 -31.10
CA VAL A 180 -11.89 -27.28 -30.95
C VAL A 180 -11.42 -27.26 -29.48
N LEU A 181 -12.04 -26.46 -28.63
CA LEU A 181 -11.74 -26.40 -27.20
C LEU A 181 -12.12 -27.72 -26.49
N ASP A 182 -11.31 -28.11 -25.51
CA ASP A 182 -11.64 -29.23 -24.63
C ASP A 182 -12.80 -28.88 -23.67
N ASP A 183 -13.43 -29.92 -23.11
CA ASP A 183 -14.62 -29.80 -22.27
C ASP A 183 -14.35 -28.96 -21.00
N ASP A 184 -13.15 -29.05 -20.43
CA ASP A 184 -12.75 -28.32 -19.22
C ASP A 184 -12.63 -26.82 -19.50
N ARG A 185 -12.02 -26.45 -20.64
CA ARG A 185 -11.88 -25.06 -21.06
C ARG A 185 -13.21 -24.46 -21.50
N CYS A 186 -14.08 -25.25 -22.11
CA CYS A 186 -15.45 -24.85 -22.43
C CYS A 186 -16.26 -24.57 -21.16
N ALA A 187 -16.19 -25.45 -20.15
CA ALA A 187 -16.88 -25.26 -18.88
C ALA A 187 -16.41 -23.99 -18.16
N PHE A 188 -15.09 -23.77 -18.12
CA PHE A 188 -14.52 -22.56 -17.51
C PHE A 188 -15.01 -21.28 -18.21
N LEU A 189 -14.90 -21.20 -19.54
CA LEU A 189 -15.34 -20.03 -20.31
C LEU A 189 -16.85 -19.83 -20.20
N GLN A 190 -17.64 -20.90 -20.19
CA GLN A 190 -19.08 -20.85 -20.01
C GLN A 190 -19.45 -20.24 -18.64
N ASP A 191 -18.78 -20.63 -17.56
CA ASP A 191 -19.02 -20.10 -16.22
C ASP A 191 -18.64 -18.62 -16.13
N ALA A 192 -17.49 -18.24 -16.68
CA ALA A 192 -17.03 -16.85 -16.71
C ALA A 192 -17.99 -15.94 -17.51
N ILE A 193 -18.43 -16.36 -18.69
CA ILE A 193 -19.42 -15.63 -19.51
C ILE A 193 -20.78 -15.60 -18.81
N THR A 194 -21.18 -16.68 -18.14
CA THR A 194 -22.44 -16.73 -17.37
C THR A 194 -22.42 -15.70 -16.24
N GLN A 195 -21.30 -15.54 -15.55
CA GLN A 195 -21.14 -14.56 -14.49
C GLN A 195 -21.16 -13.11 -15.01
N ALA A 196 -20.53 -12.84 -16.16
CA ALA A 196 -20.39 -11.49 -16.69
C ALA A 196 -21.59 -10.99 -17.53
N PHE A 197 -22.15 -11.87 -18.38
CA PHE A 197 -23.19 -11.53 -19.37
C PHE A 197 -24.45 -12.39 -19.25
N GLY A 198 -24.45 -13.40 -18.38
CA GLY A 198 -25.61 -14.25 -18.15
C GLY A 198 -25.59 -15.56 -18.94
N ARG A 199 -26.36 -16.53 -18.43
CA ARG A 199 -26.38 -17.92 -18.92
C ARG A 199 -26.84 -18.06 -20.37
N ALA A 200 -27.75 -17.18 -20.82
CA ALA A 200 -28.29 -17.23 -22.17
C ALA A 200 -27.21 -17.00 -23.24
N LEU A 201 -26.31 -16.03 -23.01
CA LEU A 201 -25.22 -15.72 -23.93
C LEU A 201 -24.17 -16.84 -23.94
N ALA A 202 -23.81 -17.37 -22.76
CA ALA A 202 -22.85 -18.46 -22.64
C ALA A 202 -23.29 -19.73 -23.38
N LEU A 203 -24.57 -20.10 -23.27
CA LEU A 203 -25.12 -21.27 -23.98
C LEU A 203 -25.21 -21.05 -25.50
N ALA A 204 -25.45 -19.81 -25.95
CA ALA A 204 -25.44 -19.49 -27.37
C ALA A 204 -24.03 -19.60 -27.97
N ALA A 205 -23.01 -19.12 -27.24
CA ALA A 205 -21.60 -19.25 -27.61
C ALA A 205 -21.17 -20.73 -27.69
N LEU A 206 -21.42 -21.51 -26.63
CA LEU A 206 -21.04 -22.94 -26.56
C LEU A 206 -21.68 -23.79 -27.66
N ARG A 207 -22.91 -23.45 -28.07
CA ARG A 207 -23.63 -24.17 -29.13
C ARG A 207 -23.25 -23.73 -30.55
N GLY A 208 -22.26 -22.84 -30.69
CA GLY A 208 -21.87 -22.29 -31.99
C GLY A 208 -22.96 -21.44 -32.65
N LYS A 209 -23.91 -20.91 -31.87
CA LYS A 209 -25.00 -20.05 -32.37
C LYS A 209 -24.56 -18.60 -32.54
N LEU A 210 -23.44 -18.23 -31.96
CA LEU A 210 -22.77 -16.95 -32.19
C LEU A 210 -21.66 -17.13 -33.23
N GLY A 211 -21.46 -16.12 -34.08
CA GLY A 211 -20.37 -16.09 -35.05
C GLY A 211 -20.39 -14.79 -35.85
N ARG A 212 -19.57 -14.68 -36.89
CA ARG A 212 -19.53 -13.51 -37.77
C ARG A 212 -20.43 -13.70 -38.99
N GLU A 213 -20.93 -12.59 -39.51
CA GLU A 213 -21.73 -12.59 -40.74
C GLU A 213 -20.88 -13.08 -41.93
N GLY A 214 -21.27 -14.20 -42.55
CA GLY A 214 -20.54 -14.83 -43.67
C GLY A 214 -19.66 -16.03 -43.30
N GLU A 215 -19.50 -16.36 -42.02
CA GLU A 215 -18.74 -17.52 -41.56
C GLU A 215 -19.64 -18.77 -41.49
N LEU A 216 -19.75 -19.49 -42.62
CA LEU A 216 -20.47 -20.76 -42.72
C LEU A 216 -19.75 -21.85 -41.91
N PRO A 217 -20.40 -22.56 -40.96
CA PRO A 217 -19.81 -23.74 -40.38
C PRO A 217 -19.73 -24.84 -41.44
N ALA A 218 -18.59 -25.54 -41.49
CA ALA A 218 -18.51 -26.85 -42.15
C ALA A 218 -19.63 -27.76 -41.60
N PRO A 219 -20.26 -28.60 -42.44
CA PRO A 219 -21.38 -29.43 -42.01
C PRO A 219 -20.98 -30.31 -40.83
N SER A 220 -21.75 -30.21 -39.75
CA SER A 220 -21.61 -31.03 -38.54
C SER A 220 -21.66 -32.52 -38.92
N PRO A 221 -20.77 -33.40 -38.39
CA PRO A 221 -20.84 -34.83 -38.66
C PRO A 221 -22.13 -35.40 -38.07
N GLU A 222 -22.93 -36.05 -38.92
CA GLU A 222 -24.19 -36.68 -38.55
C GLU A 222 -24.04 -37.65 -37.36
N PRO A 223 -25.07 -37.75 -36.49
CA PRO A 223 -25.12 -38.81 -35.49
C PRO A 223 -25.18 -40.16 -36.21
N ARG A 224 -24.21 -41.04 -35.94
CA ARG A 224 -24.16 -42.41 -36.48
C ARG A 224 -25.49 -43.13 -36.26
N GLY A 225 -26.33 -43.15 -37.30
CA GLY A 225 -27.52 -43.97 -37.38
C GLY A 225 -27.13 -45.44 -37.33
N ARG A 226 -27.72 -46.21 -36.41
CA ARG A 226 -27.74 -47.67 -36.50
C ARG A 226 -28.46 -48.03 -37.79
N GLY A 227 -27.69 -48.47 -38.77
CA GLY A 227 -28.19 -48.98 -40.04
C GLY A 227 -29.12 -50.18 -39.83
N ARG A 228 -30.31 -50.09 -40.43
CA ARG A 228 -31.18 -51.23 -40.75
C ARG A 228 -31.01 -51.50 -42.24
N ALA A 229 -30.50 -52.68 -42.59
CA ALA A 229 -30.72 -53.29 -43.90
C ALA A 229 -30.61 -54.81 -43.77
N ALA A 230 -31.51 -55.48 -44.48
CA ALA A 230 -31.91 -56.87 -44.35
C ALA A 230 -30.99 -57.85 -45.11
N ALA A 231 -31.00 -59.12 -44.68
CA ALA A 231 -30.82 -60.28 -45.55
C ALA A 231 -31.49 -61.50 -44.90
N GLU A 232 -32.52 -62.02 -45.56
CA GLU A 232 -33.04 -63.39 -45.39
C GLU A 232 -32.20 -64.33 -46.28
N PRO A 233 -31.96 -65.60 -45.90
CA PRO A 233 -32.68 -66.66 -46.62
C PRO A 233 -33.01 -67.95 -45.82
N ALA A 234 -34.14 -68.56 -46.20
CA ALA A 234 -34.42 -70.00 -46.43
C ALA A 234 -34.40 -71.06 -45.29
N TYR A 235 -35.60 -71.62 -45.07
CA TYR A 235 -36.11 -72.85 -44.38
C TYR A 235 -35.35 -74.19 -44.64
N PRO A 236 -35.56 -75.33 -43.89
CA PRO A 236 -36.88 -75.99 -43.66
C PRO A 236 -37.02 -76.85 -42.34
N PRO A 237 -37.95 -77.84 -42.19
CA PRO A 237 -39.01 -77.85 -41.14
C PRO A 237 -38.98 -79.08 -40.19
N THR A 238 -40.07 -79.33 -39.44
CA THR A 238 -40.44 -80.53 -38.59
C THR A 238 -40.06 -80.44 -37.10
N MET A 239 -40.79 -80.97 -36.10
CA MET A 239 -42.09 -81.64 -35.93
C MET A 239 -42.39 -81.72 -34.40
N TYR A 240 -43.67 -81.65 -34.01
CA TYR A 240 -44.36 -82.15 -32.78
C TYR A 240 -43.81 -81.98 -31.34
N GLY A 241 -44.71 -81.56 -30.43
CA GLY A 241 -44.76 -82.12 -29.06
C GLY A 241 -45.23 -81.18 -27.92
N THR A 242 -46.54 -80.97 -27.76
CA THR A 242 -47.19 -80.78 -26.43
C THR A 242 -47.15 -82.11 -25.64
N PRO A 243 -47.44 -82.21 -24.30
CA PRO A 243 -48.25 -81.37 -23.39
C PRO A 243 -47.54 -81.11 -22.01
N VAL A 244 -48.04 -80.43 -20.97
CA VAL A 244 -49.24 -80.58 -20.13
C VAL A 244 -49.34 -79.36 -19.17
N TYR A 245 -50.55 -78.80 -19.01
CA TYR A 245 -51.00 -77.87 -17.94
C TYR A 245 -51.53 -78.69 -16.74
N PRO A 246 -51.56 -78.19 -15.47
CA PRO A 246 -52.55 -77.19 -15.01
C PRO A 246 -52.03 -76.31 -13.83
N ALA A 247 -52.77 -75.44 -13.14
CA ALA A 247 -53.79 -74.43 -13.41
C ALA A 247 -54.06 -73.71 -12.06
N GLY A 248 -54.40 -72.42 -12.08
CA GLY A 248 -54.99 -71.67 -10.95
C GLY A 248 -54.09 -70.56 -10.41
N ALA A 249 -54.53 -69.33 -10.16
CA ALA A 249 -55.84 -68.69 -10.32
C ALA A 249 -55.65 -67.15 -10.39
N TYR A 250 -56.65 -66.49 -10.98
CA TYR A 250 -56.81 -65.08 -11.40
C TYR A 250 -56.90 -64.03 -10.25
N PRO A 251 -57.32 -62.74 -10.48
CA PRO A 251 -56.57 -61.63 -11.08
C PRO A 251 -56.77 -60.28 -10.30
N ALA A 252 -56.33 -59.18 -10.93
CA ALA A 252 -56.42 -57.76 -10.53
C ALA A 252 -57.85 -57.21 -10.24
N PRO A 253 -57.94 -55.94 -9.77
CA PRO A 253 -58.77 -55.00 -10.54
C PRO A 253 -58.26 -53.54 -10.60
N ALA A 254 -58.85 -52.80 -11.54
CA ALA A 254 -58.72 -51.37 -11.83
C ALA A 254 -59.99 -50.58 -11.41
N TYR A 255 -60.03 -49.28 -11.76
CA TYR A 255 -61.13 -48.28 -11.72
C TYR A 255 -61.30 -47.51 -10.40
N ALA A 256 -61.83 -46.28 -10.30
CA ALA A 256 -61.99 -45.04 -11.09
C ALA A 256 -62.68 -44.01 -10.12
N ALA A 257 -62.60 -42.70 -10.38
CA ALA A 257 -63.23 -41.60 -9.58
C ALA A 257 -64.79 -41.63 -9.58
N PRO A 258 -65.58 -40.88 -8.74
CA PRO A 258 -65.87 -39.44 -8.92
C PRO A 258 -66.39 -38.64 -7.65
N ALA A 259 -67.19 -37.56 -7.86
CA ALA A 259 -67.40 -36.30 -7.09
C ALA A 259 -68.65 -36.16 -6.14
N ALA A 260 -68.70 -35.02 -5.40
CA ALA A 260 -69.80 -34.00 -5.26
C ALA A 260 -70.47 -33.69 -3.86
N ALA A 261 -70.49 -32.37 -3.52
CA ALA A 261 -71.49 -31.46 -2.85
C ALA A 261 -72.02 -31.75 -1.40
N ASP A 262 -72.49 -30.82 -0.53
CA ASP A 262 -72.86 -29.38 -0.52
C ASP A 262 -73.09 -28.84 0.94
N ALA A 263 -73.34 -27.51 1.09
CA ALA A 263 -73.95 -26.73 2.20
C ALA A 263 -73.10 -26.30 3.42
N GLY A 264 -73.16 -25.08 3.99
CA GLY A 264 -73.90 -23.85 3.71
C GLY A 264 -73.74 -22.80 4.84
N ALA A 265 -73.74 -21.51 4.46
CA ALA A 265 -74.19 -20.28 5.17
C ALA A 265 -73.63 -19.83 6.55
N GLY A 266 -73.25 -18.53 6.63
CA GLY A 266 -73.50 -17.68 7.82
C GLY A 266 -72.43 -16.65 8.19
N ALA A 267 -72.61 -15.39 7.77
CA ALA A 267 -72.07 -14.20 8.47
C ALA A 267 -73.17 -13.63 9.40
N PRO A 268 -72.85 -12.82 10.43
CA PRO A 268 -72.81 -11.37 10.20
C PRO A 268 -71.77 -10.57 11.02
N SER A 269 -71.57 -9.34 10.55
CA SER A 269 -70.78 -8.23 11.10
C SER A 269 -71.54 -7.45 12.19
N THR A 270 -70.83 -6.87 13.18
CA THR A 270 -71.05 -5.50 13.70
C THR A 270 -69.93 -5.05 14.65
N GLY A 271 -69.46 -3.80 14.52
CA GLY A 271 -68.92 -3.01 15.64
C GLY A 271 -67.53 -2.38 15.48
N ALA A 272 -67.44 -1.20 14.87
CA ALA A 272 -66.43 -0.15 15.14
C ALA A 272 -67.17 1.08 15.72
N PRO A 273 -66.57 1.97 16.56
CA PRO A 273 -65.55 2.97 16.15
C PRO A 273 -64.43 3.16 17.23
N ALA A 274 -63.27 3.80 17.04
CA ALA A 274 -63.03 5.13 16.46
C ALA A 274 -61.57 5.34 15.97
N THR A 275 -61.48 6.13 14.89
CA THR A 275 -60.35 6.78 14.17
C THR A 275 -59.66 7.93 14.96
N PRO A 276 -58.54 8.58 14.52
CA PRO A 276 -58.02 8.71 13.14
C PRO A 276 -56.49 8.57 12.87
N ALA A 277 -56.16 7.99 11.70
CA ALA A 277 -55.33 8.43 10.55
C ALA A 277 -54.36 9.67 10.63
N PRO A 278 -53.50 9.92 9.62
CA PRO A 278 -52.64 9.01 8.82
C PRO A 278 -51.24 9.60 8.39
N ALA A 279 -50.43 8.72 7.77
CA ALA A 279 -49.56 8.88 6.58
C ALA A 279 -48.61 10.09 6.38
N GLY A 280 -47.39 9.78 5.91
CA GLY A 280 -46.73 10.57 4.85
C GLY A 280 -45.21 10.70 4.92
N GLY A 281 -44.53 10.22 3.87
CA GLY A 281 -43.38 10.92 3.27
C GLY A 281 -41.99 10.66 3.85
N GLY A 282 -41.27 9.67 3.30
CA GLY A 282 -39.80 9.69 3.29
C GLY A 282 -39.33 10.45 2.04
N PRO A 283 -38.48 11.49 2.15
CA PRO A 283 -37.99 12.20 0.98
C PRO A 283 -36.85 11.43 0.30
N ALA A 284 -37.02 11.27 -1.00
CA ALA A 284 -35.96 11.05 -1.97
C ALA A 284 -35.02 12.28 -2.02
N TYR A 285 -33.74 12.03 -2.30
CA TYR A 285 -32.83 13.08 -2.77
C TYR A 285 -32.41 12.82 -4.22
N PRO A 286 -32.42 13.85 -5.08
CA PRO A 286 -32.25 13.72 -6.52
C PRO A 286 -30.78 13.79 -6.97
N VAL A 287 -30.60 13.30 -8.19
CA VAL A 287 -29.46 13.48 -9.09
C VAL A 287 -29.43 14.92 -9.63
N GLY A 288 -28.25 15.55 -9.63
CA GLY A 288 -27.96 16.77 -10.42
C GLY A 288 -26.88 17.70 -9.81
N PRO A 289 -25.88 18.17 -10.58
CA PRO A 289 -24.76 18.97 -10.07
C PRO A 289 -25.06 20.48 -10.12
N PRO A 290 -24.46 21.31 -9.26
CA PRO A 290 -24.34 22.74 -9.51
C PRO A 290 -22.94 23.09 -10.04
N GLY A 291 -22.92 23.78 -11.18
CA GLY A 291 -21.71 24.33 -11.78
C GLY A 291 -21.11 25.47 -10.96
N TYR A 292 -19.79 25.56 -10.99
CA TYR A 292 -19.02 26.69 -10.46
C TYR A 292 -18.99 27.83 -11.48
N PRO A 293 -19.39 29.06 -11.13
CA PRO A 293 -18.99 30.24 -11.89
C PRO A 293 -17.57 30.66 -11.50
N VAL A 294 -16.74 30.83 -12.52
CA VAL A 294 -15.43 31.50 -12.47
C VAL A 294 -15.64 32.97 -12.10
N GLY A 295 -14.93 33.44 -11.07
CA GLY A 295 -14.91 34.84 -10.66
C GLY A 295 -13.54 35.25 -10.16
N THR A 296 -12.82 36.02 -10.97
CA THR A 296 -11.57 36.74 -10.68
C THR A 296 -11.71 37.70 -9.48
N PRO A 297 -10.66 37.93 -8.67
CA PRO A 297 -10.70 38.93 -7.61
C PRO A 297 -10.39 40.34 -8.15
N ALA A 298 -11.24 41.31 -7.79
CA ALA A 298 -11.00 42.74 -7.97
C ALA A 298 -10.69 43.40 -6.61
N TYR A 299 -9.68 44.27 -6.62
CA TYR A 299 -9.22 45.13 -5.54
C TYR A 299 -10.26 46.18 -5.07
N ALA A 300 -10.34 46.44 -3.75
CA ALA A 300 -10.56 47.73 -3.07
C ALA A 300 -10.66 47.47 -1.54
N ALA A 301 -9.80 47.97 -0.65
CA ALA A 301 -9.56 49.34 -0.17
C ALA A 301 -10.63 49.90 0.81
N GLY A 302 -10.18 50.19 2.05
CA GLY A 302 -10.85 51.00 3.10
C GLY A 302 -11.85 50.21 3.97
N GLY A 303 -11.89 50.26 5.29
CA GLY A 303 -11.38 51.16 6.32
C GLY A 303 -12.47 51.28 7.39
N GLY A 304 -12.12 51.35 8.69
CA GLY A 304 -13.07 51.77 9.73
C GLY A 304 -13.13 50.90 10.98
N ALA A 305 -12.89 51.55 12.12
CA ALA A 305 -12.79 51.03 13.46
C ALA A 305 -14.15 50.69 14.12
N GLY A 306 -14.11 49.89 15.19
CA GLY A 306 -15.25 49.72 16.11
C GLY A 306 -14.92 48.81 17.28
N ALA A 307 -14.69 49.41 18.45
CA ALA A 307 -14.33 48.77 19.71
C ALA A 307 -15.47 47.96 20.34
N ALA A 308 -15.14 46.87 21.04
CA ALA A 308 -16.01 46.29 22.07
C ALA A 308 -15.22 45.45 23.09
N ALA A 309 -15.35 45.84 24.36
CA ALA A 309 -15.14 45.05 25.58
C ALA A 309 -15.97 45.76 26.69
N PRO A 310 -16.23 45.17 27.87
CA PRO A 310 -16.14 43.75 28.29
C PRO A 310 -17.35 43.27 29.12
N GLY A 311 -17.34 41.99 29.49
CA GLY A 311 -18.05 41.40 30.64
C GLY A 311 -17.83 39.89 30.60
N GLY A 312 -17.21 39.20 31.56
CA GLY A 312 -17.22 39.38 33.00
C GLY A 312 -18.10 38.29 33.60
N GLY A 313 -17.52 37.17 34.04
CA GLY A 313 -18.28 36.05 34.60
C GLY A 313 -17.39 34.98 35.22
N VAL A 314 -17.11 35.13 36.51
CA VAL A 314 -16.49 34.14 37.41
C VAL A 314 -17.58 33.22 37.95
N VAL A 315 -17.38 31.90 37.97
CA VAL A 315 -18.09 30.99 38.88
C VAL A 315 -17.14 29.95 39.45
N LEU A 316 -17.06 29.95 40.79
CA LEU A 316 -16.42 28.98 41.68
C LEU A 316 -17.34 27.78 41.93
N GLY A 317 -16.73 26.59 41.96
CA GLY A 317 -16.94 25.60 43.04
C GLY A 317 -18.15 24.66 42.98
N GLY A 318 -17.89 23.39 43.27
CA GLY A 318 -18.83 22.53 44.01
C GLY A 318 -18.94 21.07 43.57
N GLY A 319 -18.41 20.18 44.42
CA GLY A 319 -19.16 19.01 44.89
C GLY A 319 -19.01 17.67 44.16
N GLY A 320 -18.30 16.74 44.79
CA GLY A 320 -18.45 15.28 44.58
C GLY A 320 -19.79 14.75 45.14
N PRO A 321 -20.06 13.45 45.01
CA PRO A 321 -19.57 12.43 45.97
C PRO A 321 -19.00 11.19 45.23
N GLY A 322 -18.17 10.28 45.78
CA GLY A 322 -17.97 9.83 47.14
C GLY A 322 -18.37 8.34 47.23
N VAL A 323 -17.43 7.41 47.05
CA VAL A 323 -17.55 6.02 47.54
C VAL A 323 -16.17 5.53 48.01
N VAL A 324 -16.16 5.06 49.25
CA VAL A 324 -15.04 4.57 50.04
C VAL A 324 -15.04 3.05 49.98
N VAL A 325 -13.90 2.41 49.68
CA VAL A 325 -13.52 1.10 50.27
C VAL A 325 -12.01 1.08 50.53
N THR A 326 -11.69 0.56 51.70
CA THR A 326 -10.44 0.61 52.48
C THR A 326 -9.55 -0.62 52.32
N GLY A 327 -8.24 -0.41 52.55
CA GLY A 327 -7.28 -1.39 53.10
C GLY A 327 -6.32 -1.99 52.08
N GLY A 328 -4.99 -2.06 52.25
CA GLY A 328 -4.01 -1.66 53.28
C GLY A 328 -2.62 -1.93 52.67
N ALA A 329 -1.66 -1.00 52.76
CA ALA A 329 -0.41 -1.08 53.57
C ALA A 329 0.25 -2.48 53.66
N GLY A 330 1.54 -2.73 53.40
CA GLY A 330 2.76 -1.96 53.05
C GLY A 330 3.77 -2.98 52.49
N GLY A 331 4.85 -2.67 51.78
CA GLY A 331 5.88 -1.67 52.03
C GLY A 331 7.12 -2.35 52.64
N GLY A 332 8.20 -2.51 51.85
CA GLY A 332 9.56 -2.70 52.39
C GLY A 332 10.42 -3.82 51.79
N ALA A 333 11.25 -3.46 50.81
CA ALA A 333 12.61 -4.03 50.61
C ALA A 333 13.52 -3.62 51.82
N PRO A 334 14.82 -4.02 51.97
CA PRO A 334 15.76 -4.49 50.94
C PRO A 334 16.84 -5.53 51.39
N ALA A 335 17.82 -5.74 50.50
CA ALA A 335 19.17 -6.35 50.68
C ALA A 335 19.20 -7.89 50.87
N GLY A 336 20.15 -8.65 50.33
CA GLY A 336 21.49 -8.35 49.81
C GLY A 336 22.48 -9.32 50.45
N GLY A 337 23.19 -10.12 49.64
CA GLY A 337 24.23 -11.08 50.07
C GLY A 337 23.64 -12.44 50.50
N GLY A 338 24.20 -13.59 50.17
CA GLY A 338 25.50 -13.94 49.64
C GLY A 338 25.94 -15.26 50.31
N VAL A 339 26.64 -16.10 49.54
CA VAL A 339 27.54 -17.18 50.01
C VAL A 339 26.84 -18.48 50.48
N VAL A 340 26.76 -19.50 49.61
CA VAL A 340 27.63 -20.71 49.55
C VAL A 340 27.59 -21.59 50.80
N MET A 341 27.10 -22.82 50.63
CA MET A 341 27.79 -24.09 50.96
C MET A 341 26.80 -25.23 50.74
N GLY A 342 27.07 -26.10 49.77
CA GLY A 342 27.45 -27.48 50.09
C GLY A 342 26.38 -28.39 49.50
N GLY A 343 26.64 -29.55 48.92
CA GLY A 343 27.83 -30.38 48.87
C GLY A 343 27.34 -31.78 48.46
N GLY A 344 28.23 -32.58 47.88
CA GLY A 344 27.96 -33.98 47.50
C GLY A 344 27.52 -34.10 46.04
N GLY A 345 28.30 -34.67 45.11
CA GLY A 345 29.28 -35.73 45.27
C GLY A 345 28.58 -37.09 45.15
N GLY A 346 28.84 -37.80 44.04
CA GLY A 346 28.33 -39.14 43.75
C GLY A 346 27.85 -39.25 42.30
N MET A 347 28.73 -39.34 41.30
CA MET A 347 29.37 -40.57 40.77
C MET A 347 28.41 -41.70 40.38
N GLY A 348 28.53 -42.11 39.11
CA GLY A 348 27.91 -43.28 38.48
C GLY A 348 27.12 -42.86 37.24
N GLY A 349 27.63 -42.86 36.01
CA GLY A 349 28.50 -43.87 35.38
C GLY A 349 27.62 -44.88 34.65
N GLY A 350 27.37 -44.65 33.36
CA GLY A 350 26.62 -45.57 32.50
C GLY A 350 26.33 -44.96 31.12
N GLY A 351 27.22 -45.23 30.17
CA GLY A 351 26.96 -44.99 28.74
C GLY A 351 25.93 -45.96 28.15
N PRO A 352 25.86 -46.04 26.81
CA PRO A 352 24.68 -45.67 26.03
C PRO A 352 23.73 -46.86 25.79
N VAL A 353 22.43 -46.56 25.68
CA VAL A 353 21.44 -47.52 25.18
C VAL A 353 20.99 -47.08 23.79
N MET A 354 21.38 -47.87 22.79
CA MET A 354 20.79 -47.88 21.46
C MET A 354 19.48 -48.69 21.48
N ALA A 355 18.61 -48.33 20.53
CA ALA A 355 17.45 -49.06 20.00
C ALA A 355 16.09 -48.80 20.64
N GLY A 356 15.19 -48.28 19.80
CA GLY A 356 13.77 -48.15 20.07
C GLY A 356 13.04 -47.44 18.93
N ALA A 357 13.00 -48.06 17.75
CA ALA A 357 12.11 -47.66 16.68
C ALA A 357 10.66 -47.65 17.20
N GLY A 358 10.01 -46.50 17.11
CA GLY A 358 8.62 -46.30 17.49
C GLY A 358 8.14 -45.02 16.84
N GLY A 359 7.92 -45.07 15.52
CA GLY A 359 7.30 -43.99 14.78
C GLY A 359 5.94 -43.67 15.40
N SER A 360 5.86 -42.58 16.15
CA SER A 360 4.60 -41.98 16.54
C SER A 360 4.03 -41.28 15.31
N LEU A 361 3.26 -42.03 14.53
CA LEU A 361 2.36 -41.52 13.51
C LEU A 361 1.34 -40.62 14.22
N VAL A 362 1.61 -39.32 14.25
CA VAL A 362 0.58 -38.31 14.52
C VAL A 362 -0.30 -38.26 13.28
N VAL A 363 -1.35 -39.10 13.28
CA VAL A 363 -2.41 -39.08 12.27
C VAL A 363 -3.33 -37.93 12.64
N GLU A 364 -3.20 -36.81 11.94
CA GLU A 364 -4.17 -35.72 12.08
C GLU A 364 -5.41 -36.07 11.24
N ILE A 365 -6.44 -36.59 11.90
CA ILE A 365 -7.74 -36.82 11.29
C ILE A 365 -8.48 -35.50 11.29
N ARG A 366 -8.73 -34.90 10.10
CA ARG A 366 -9.67 -33.78 9.98
C ARG A 366 -10.68 -33.98 8.86
N LEU A 367 -11.94 -33.81 9.26
CA LEU A 367 -13.15 -33.94 8.47
C LEU A 367 -13.31 -32.72 7.54
N SER A 368 -13.26 -32.98 6.24
CA SER A 368 -13.90 -32.15 5.22
C SER A 368 -14.61 -33.08 4.24
N GLY A 369 -15.72 -32.63 3.65
CA GLY A 369 -16.74 -33.41 2.94
C GLY A 369 -16.31 -34.73 2.28
N ASP A 370 -17.04 -35.78 2.65
CA ASP A 370 -17.17 -37.13 2.08
C ASP A 370 -15.95 -38.01 1.77
N LYS A 371 -14.69 -37.58 1.90
CA LYS A 371 -13.54 -38.51 1.90
C LYS A 371 -12.44 -38.05 2.85
N ILE A 372 -12.18 -38.85 3.89
CA ILE A 372 -10.98 -38.75 4.73
C ILE A 372 -9.79 -39.20 3.86
N ALA A 373 -9.14 -38.26 3.20
CA ALA A 373 -7.86 -38.51 2.55
C ALA A 373 -6.76 -38.40 3.61
N VAL A 374 -6.26 -39.54 4.09
CA VAL A 374 -5.03 -39.59 4.88
C VAL A 374 -3.89 -39.28 3.92
N GLU A 375 -3.37 -38.04 3.99
CA GLU A 375 -2.21 -37.63 3.21
C GLU A 375 -0.99 -38.43 3.70
N THR A 376 -0.34 -39.16 2.79
CA THR A 376 0.87 -39.90 3.13
C THR A 376 2.02 -38.92 3.38
N PRO A 377 3.04 -39.27 4.20
CA PRO A 377 4.23 -38.43 4.38
C PRO A 377 4.93 -38.07 3.05
N ALA A 378 4.87 -38.96 2.06
CA ALA A 378 5.37 -38.69 0.72
C ALA A 378 4.53 -37.64 -0.02
N ALA A 379 3.20 -37.77 0.00
CA ALA A 379 2.29 -36.80 -0.60
C ALA A 379 2.42 -35.41 0.04
N ARG A 380 2.61 -35.34 1.37
CA ARG A 380 2.86 -34.09 2.09
C ARG A 380 4.16 -33.43 1.61
N LYS A 381 5.23 -34.21 1.44
CA LYS A 381 6.52 -33.70 0.95
C LYS A 381 6.43 -33.19 -0.48
N GLU A 382 5.76 -33.93 -1.36
CA GLU A 382 5.53 -33.51 -2.75
C GLU A 382 4.70 -32.22 -2.83
N ARG A 383 3.68 -32.08 -1.96
CA ARG A 383 2.89 -30.85 -1.85
C ARG A 383 3.73 -29.67 -1.37
N GLU A 384 4.57 -29.88 -0.36
CA GLU A 384 5.45 -28.85 0.17
C GLU A 384 6.44 -28.38 -0.90
N GLU A 385 7.05 -29.31 -1.65
CA GLU A 385 7.94 -28.98 -2.78
C GLU A 385 7.20 -28.22 -3.89
N LEU A 386 5.95 -28.56 -4.17
CA LEU A 386 5.12 -27.84 -5.14
C LEU A 386 4.82 -26.41 -4.68
N LEU A 387 4.40 -26.23 -3.43
CA LEU A 387 4.11 -24.90 -2.85
C LEU A 387 5.36 -24.03 -2.81
N GLU A 388 6.52 -24.63 -2.52
CA GLU A 388 7.80 -23.94 -2.53
C GLU A 388 8.18 -23.44 -3.93
N ARG A 389 7.96 -24.24 -4.99
CA ARG A 389 8.15 -23.81 -6.38
C ARG A 389 7.21 -22.68 -6.77
N LEU A 390 5.91 -22.82 -6.44
CA LEU A 390 4.92 -21.77 -6.72
C LEU A 390 5.24 -20.47 -5.99
N ALA A 391 5.80 -20.55 -4.78
CA ALA A 391 6.18 -19.37 -4.00
C ALA A 391 7.37 -18.65 -4.64
N GLN A 392 8.32 -19.38 -5.22
CA GLN A 392 9.41 -18.79 -6.00
C GLN A 392 8.92 -18.07 -7.26
N GLU A 393 7.86 -18.56 -7.89
CA GLU A 393 7.32 -17.95 -9.11
C GLU A 393 6.41 -16.74 -8.82
N THR A 394 5.62 -16.78 -7.75
CA THR A 394 4.50 -15.84 -7.55
C THR A 394 4.54 -15.07 -6.23
N ALA A 395 5.50 -15.37 -5.35
CA ALA A 395 5.61 -14.79 -4.02
C ALA A 395 7.06 -14.36 -3.71
N GLN A 396 7.70 -13.66 -4.65
CA GLN A 396 9.11 -13.26 -4.51
C GLN A 396 9.38 -12.45 -3.23
N TRP A 397 8.42 -11.61 -2.81
CA TRP A 397 8.52 -10.85 -1.56
C TRP A 397 8.62 -11.78 -0.34
N TRP A 398 7.83 -12.84 -0.33
CA TRP A 398 7.80 -13.83 0.76
C TRP A 398 9.09 -14.62 0.80
N ILE A 399 9.54 -15.13 -0.34
CA ILE A 399 10.79 -15.92 -0.42
C ILE A 399 11.97 -15.08 0.07
N THR A 400 12.06 -13.83 -0.38
CA THR A 400 13.16 -12.94 0.00
C THR A 400 13.12 -12.59 1.49
N ALA A 401 11.95 -12.20 2.02
CA ALA A 401 11.78 -11.91 3.45
C ALA A 401 12.06 -13.14 4.33
N ARG A 402 11.54 -14.32 3.94
CA ARG A 402 11.73 -15.58 4.68
C ARG A 402 13.19 -16.00 4.69
N ASN A 403 13.92 -15.84 3.59
CA ASN A 403 15.35 -16.13 3.53
C ASN A 403 16.15 -15.17 4.41
N GLY A 404 15.80 -13.87 4.43
CA GLY A 404 16.39 -12.90 5.35
C GLY A 404 16.14 -13.25 6.81
N TRP A 405 14.93 -13.71 7.15
CA TRP A 405 14.58 -14.20 8.49
C TRP A 405 15.38 -15.45 8.85
N LYS A 406 15.48 -16.46 7.96
CA LYS A 406 16.31 -17.66 8.19
C LYS A 406 17.76 -17.29 8.46
N SER A 407 18.34 -16.43 7.62
CA SER A 407 19.71 -15.94 7.78
C SER A 407 19.92 -15.16 9.09
N MET A 408 18.92 -14.36 9.51
CA MET A 408 18.96 -13.67 10.80
C MET A 408 18.96 -14.67 11.98
N SER A 409 18.07 -15.66 11.92
CA SER A 409 17.93 -16.71 12.93
C SER A 409 19.18 -17.59 13.03
N GLU A 410 19.74 -18.03 11.90
CA GLU A 410 20.97 -18.84 11.84
C GLU A 410 22.20 -18.11 12.39
N ARG A 411 22.29 -16.79 12.17
CA ARG A 411 23.35 -15.94 12.73
C ARG A 411 23.15 -15.63 14.21
N GLY A 412 22.00 -15.95 14.79
CA GLY A 412 21.65 -15.58 16.17
C GLY A 412 21.61 -14.06 16.39
N ALA A 413 21.32 -13.28 15.34
CA ALA A 413 21.30 -11.83 15.43
C ALA A 413 20.12 -11.35 16.29
N SER A 414 20.38 -10.43 17.22
CA SER A 414 19.30 -9.83 18.00
C SER A 414 18.38 -8.99 17.11
N PHE A 415 17.10 -8.87 17.48
CA PHE A 415 16.16 -8.02 16.74
C PHE A 415 16.66 -6.57 16.64
N ALA A 416 17.30 -6.05 17.70
CA ALA A 416 17.81 -4.69 17.72
C ALA A 416 18.98 -4.48 16.74
N ASP A 417 19.91 -5.44 16.68
CA ASP A 417 21.04 -5.37 15.74
C ASP A 417 20.57 -5.53 14.30
N ALA A 418 19.65 -6.47 14.06
CA ALA A 418 19.03 -6.66 12.77
C ALA A 418 18.26 -5.41 12.33
N ALA A 419 17.48 -4.77 13.22
CA ALA A 419 16.73 -3.56 12.89
C ALA A 419 17.64 -2.43 12.41
N ARG A 420 18.79 -2.23 13.07
CA ARG A 420 19.82 -1.25 12.65
C ARG A 420 20.43 -1.60 11.30
N ASP A 421 20.84 -2.86 11.11
CA ASP A 421 21.45 -3.32 9.87
C ASP A 421 20.48 -3.20 8.67
N TYR A 422 19.27 -3.73 8.82
CA TYR A 422 18.26 -3.74 7.77
C TYR A 422 17.78 -2.34 7.39
N LEU A 423 17.56 -1.42 8.33
CA LEU A 423 17.18 -0.04 7.98
C LEU A 423 18.34 0.75 7.34
N LYS A 424 19.59 0.42 7.67
CA LYS A 424 20.75 0.98 7.00
C LYS A 424 20.87 0.48 5.56
N ARG A 425 20.61 -0.81 5.33
CA ARG A 425 20.66 -1.45 4.00
C ARG A 425 19.45 -1.12 3.13
N PHE A 426 18.27 -1.01 3.73
CA PHE A 426 16.97 -0.81 3.08
C PHE A 426 16.23 0.37 3.71
N PRO A 427 16.66 1.61 3.43
CA PRO A 427 16.08 2.80 4.05
C PRO A 427 14.57 2.93 3.83
N THR A 428 14.07 2.52 2.67
CA THR A 428 12.66 2.70 2.30
C THR A 428 11.74 1.57 2.77
N MET A 429 12.25 0.55 3.49
CA MET A 429 11.49 -0.66 3.84
C MET A 429 10.12 -0.36 4.43
N LEU A 430 10.03 0.52 5.43
CA LEU A 430 8.76 0.82 6.09
C LEU A 430 7.83 1.69 5.22
N SER A 431 8.30 2.25 4.11
CA SER A 431 7.55 3.12 3.22
C SER A 431 6.98 2.41 1.98
N VAL A 432 7.33 1.14 1.75
CA VAL A 432 6.90 0.35 0.58
C VAL A 432 5.91 -0.71 1.04
N PRO A 433 4.72 -0.89 0.45
CA PRO A 433 3.83 -1.98 0.82
C PRO A 433 4.49 -3.35 0.68
N LEU A 434 4.26 -4.26 1.64
CA LEU A 434 4.90 -5.59 1.70
C LEU A 434 4.85 -6.34 0.35
N GLN A 435 3.69 -6.34 -0.33
CA GLN A 435 3.51 -7.04 -1.60
C GLN A 435 4.32 -6.44 -2.77
N LYS A 436 4.61 -5.12 -2.71
CA LYS A 436 5.40 -4.39 -3.71
C LYS A 436 6.90 -4.38 -3.38
N SER A 437 7.30 -4.88 -2.20
CA SER A 437 8.68 -4.83 -1.72
C SER A 437 9.68 -5.63 -2.56
N ALA A 438 9.21 -6.62 -3.33
CA ALA A 438 10.05 -7.40 -4.26
C ALA A 438 10.33 -6.69 -5.59
N GLU A 439 9.63 -5.60 -5.88
CA GLU A 439 9.82 -4.80 -7.09
C GLU A 439 10.60 -3.51 -6.77
N ALA A 440 10.55 -3.07 -5.51
CA ALA A 440 11.25 -1.88 -5.04
C ALA A 440 12.77 -2.09 -4.90
N GLU A 441 13.55 -1.07 -5.30
CA GLU A 441 15.03 -1.01 -5.20
C GLU A 441 15.75 -2.27 -5.72
N GLY A 442 15.26 -2.83 -6.83
CA GLY A 442 15.81 -4.06 -7.42
C GLY A 442 15.47 -5.33 -6.64
N GLY A 443 14.35 -5.32 -5.91
CA GLY A 443 13.82 -6.44 -5.14
C GLY A 443 14.50 -6.71 -3.81
N ARG A 444 15.37 -5.81 -3.38
CA ARG A 444 16.13 -5.96 -2.13
C ARG A 444 15.35 -5.51 -0.90
N VAL A 445 14.34 -4.65 -1.06
CA VAL A 445 13.53 -4.15 0.06
C VAL A 445 12.77 -5.28 0.77
N ALA A 446 12.32 -6.29 0.03
CA ALA A 446 11.66 -7.46 0.57
C ALA A 446 12.51 -8.20 1.64
N GLU A 447 13.85 -8.19 1.52
CA GLU A 447 14.73 -8.80 2.53
C GLU A 447 14.57 -8.13 3.90
N GLY A 448 14.35 -6.81 3.93
CA GLY A 448 14.13 -6.04 5.16
C GLY A 448 12.89 -6.48 5.94
N TYR A 449 11.87 -7.00 5.25
CA TYR A 449 10.67 -7.55 5.89
C TYR A 449 10.91 -8.84 6.67
N ALA A 450 12.13 -9.37 6.68
CA ALA A 450 12.59 -10.34 7.68
C ALA A 450 12.31 -9.88 9.13
N LEU A 451 12.37 -8.58 9.42
CA LEU A 451 12.04 -8.03 10.74
C LEU A 451 10.56 -8.23 11.09
N LEU A 452 9.65 -8.03 10.12
CA LEU A 452 8.22 -8.23 10.33
C LEU A 452 7.95 -9.72 10.61
N LEU A 453 8.56 -10.60 9.83
CA LEU A 453 8.45 -12.04 10.04
C LEU A 453 9.02 -12.47 11.41
N ALA A 454 10.16 -11.92 11.82
CA ALA A 454 10.73 -12.16 13.15
C ALA A 454 9.80 -11.68 14.28
N HIS A 455 9.13 -10.54 14.09
CA HIS A 455 8.16 -10.00 15.04
C HIS A 455 6.94 -10.94 15.17
N ILE A 456 6.42 -11.45 14.05
CA ILE A 456 5.30 -12.41 14.06
C ILE A 456 5.72 -13.75 14.67
N GLU A 457 6.87 -14.28 14.29
CA GLU A 457 7.42 -15.54 14.82
C GLU A 457 7.60 -15.51 16.34
N LYS A 458 7.95 -14.35 16.89
CA LYS A 458 8.04 -14.16 18.35
C LYS A 458 6.68 -14.27 19.06
N MET A 459 5.59 -13.92 18.38
CA MET A 459 4.24 -14.04 18.92
C MET A 459 3.67 -15.44 18.74
N GLU A 460 4.02 -16.09 17.64
CA GLU A 460 3.58 -17.44 17.31
C GLU A 460 4.73 -18.26 16.72
N GLU A 461 5.27 -19.18 17.53
CA GLU A 461 6.36 -20.05 17.11
C GLU A 461 5.91 -20.97 15.96
N GLY A 462 6.78 -21.11 14.95
CA GLY A 462 6.51 -21.89 13.76
C GLY A 462 5.68 -21.17 12.70
N PHE A 463 5.30 -19.90 12.92
CA PHE A 463 4.49 -19.14 11.96
C PHE A 463 5.15 -19.09 10.57
N VAL A 464 6.44 -18.77 10.51
CA VAL A 464 7.18 -18.59 9.26
C VAL A 464 7.61 -19.92 8.67
N SER A 465 8.06 -20.86 9.50
CA SER A 465 8.55 -22.17 9.05
C SER A 465 7.41 -23.07 8.54
N GLU A 466 6.23 -22.99 9.16
CA GLU A 466 5.07 -23.82 8.80
C GLU A 466 4.08 -23.10 7.88
N ALA A 467 4.31 -21.82 7.53
CA ALA A 467 3.39 -20.99 6.75
C ALA A 467 2.80 -21.71 5.54
N LEU A 468 3.65 -22.26 4.65
CA LEU A 468 3.20 -22.96 3.44
C LEU A 468 2.35 -24.20 3.76
N THR A 469 2.64 -24.89 4.87
CA THR A 469 1.88 -26.07 5.29
C THR A 469 0.55 -25.73 5.97
N ARG A 470 0.48 -24.55 6.61
CA ARG A 470 -0.70 -24.01 7.28
C ARG A 470 -1.68 -23.34 6.32
N LEU A 471 -1.24 -22.96 5.12
CA LEU A 471 -2.11 -22.49 4.05
C LEU A 471 -3.17 -23.57 3.73
N ASN A 472 -4.45 -23.19 3.85
CA ASN A 472 -5.62 -24.07 3.76
C ASN A 472 -5.63 -24.89 2.44
N PRO A 473 -5.84 -26.22 2.43
CA PRO A 473 -5.60 -27.13 1.27
C PRO A 473 -6.45 -26.92 0.00
N GLN A 474 -7.19 -25.82 -0.15
CA GLN A 474 -7.96 -25.54 -1.38
C GLN A 474 -7.06 -25.30 -2.62
N PHE A 475 -5.73 -25.28 -2.46
CA PHE A 475 -4.75 -25.19 -3.55
C PHE A 475 -4.74 -26.39 -4.50
N THR A 476 -5.28 -27.55 -4.09
CA THR A 476 -5.34 -28.75 -4.96
C THR A 476 -6.74 -29.01 -5.53
N THR A 477 -7.76 -28.27 -5.09
CA THR A 477 -9.17 -28.50 -5.45
C THR A 477 -9.85 -27.32 -6.14
N ARG A 478 -9.23 -26.14 -6.18
CA ARG A 478 -9.73 -25.01 -6.97
C ARG A 478 -9.21 -25.07 -8.42
N GLN A 479 -10.11 -24.90 -9.38
CA GLN A 479 -9.77 -24.84 -10.80
C GLN A 479 -8.73 -23.75 -11.07
N LYS A 480 -7.84 -24.05 -12.02
CA LYS A 480 -6.60 -23.34 -12.41
C LYS A 480 -6.74 -21.83 -12.66
N ASP A 481 -7.97 -21.35 -12.87
CA ASP A 481 -8.29 -19.97 -13.25
C ASP A 481 -8.89 -19.11 -12.11
N GLN A 482 -9.01 -19.66 -10.88
CA GLN A 482 -9.49 -18.96 -9.66
C GLN A 482 -8.45 -18.93 -8.51
N ALA A 483 -7.23 -19.41 -8.75
CA ALA A 483 -6.17 -19.34 -7.75
C ALA A 483 -5.67 -17.90 -7.65
N PHE A 484 -5.85 -17.25 -6.51
CA PHE A 484 -5.03 -16.09 -6.18
C PHE A 484 -3.55 -16.51 -6.33
N PRO A 485 -2.68 -15.66 -6.90
CA PRO A 485 -1.24 -15.93 -6.89
C PRO A 485 -0.82 -16.27 -5.46
N LEU A 486 0.02 -17.28 -5.25
CA LEU A 486 0.36 -17.76 -3.90
C LEU A 486 0.89 -16.63 -3.00
N GLY A 487 1.51 -15.60 -3.60
CA GLY A 487 1.91 -14.38 -2.91
C GLY A 487 0.76 -13.56 -2.29
N GLN A 488 -0.43 -13.55 -2.90
CA GLN A 488 -1.62 -12.90 -2.32
C GLN A 488 -2.17 -13.71 -1.13
N GLU A 489 -2.21 -15.04 -1.24
CA GLU A 489 -2.69 -15.91 -0.16
C GLU A 489 -1.74 -15.86 1.04
N LEU A 490 -0.42 -15.87 0.79
CA LEU A 490 0.59 -15.66 1.83
C LEU A 490 0.45 -14.29 2.50
N TYR A 491 0.11 -13.26 1.73
CA TYR A 491 -0.16 -11.95 2.29
C TYR A 491 -1.38 -11.97 3.22
N LEU A 492 -2.50 -12.55 2.76
CA LEU A 492 -3.71 -12.69 3.58
C LEU A 492 -3.46 -13.53 4.83
N TYR A 493 -2.68 -14.60 4.73
CA TYR A 493 -2.23 -15.41 5.87
C TYR A 493 -1.44 -14.58 6.87
N VAL A 494 -0.41 -13.84 6.40
CA VAL A 494 0.40 -12.96 7.24
C VAL A 494 -0.46 -11.89 7.93
N VAL A 495 -1.41 -11.28 7.21
CA VAL A 495 -2.30 -10.25 7.74
C VAL A 495 -3.27 -10.82 8.79
N ALA A 496 -3.93 -11.94 8.47
CA ALA A 496 -4.99 -12.50 9.30
C ALA A 496 -4.40 -13.21 10.54
N GLU A 497 -3.51 -14.17 10.32
CA GLU A 497 -2.95 -15.01 11.38
C GLU A 497 -1.88 -14.26 12.17
N GLY A 498 -1.06 -13.44 11.49
CA GLY A 498 -0.11 -12.52 12.15
C GLY A 498 -0.78 -11.30 12.81
N ARG A 499 -2.11 -11.13 12.61
CA ARG A 499 -2.96 -10.09 13.18
C ARG A 499 -2.41 -8.68 12.94
N LEU A 500 -1.89 -8.43 11.74
CA LEU A 500 -1.14 -7.21 11.44
C LEU A 500 -1.95 -5.93 11.63
N TYR A 501 -3.26 -5.97 11.44
CA TYR A 501 -4.15 -4.84 11.76
C TYR A 501 -4.03 -4.37 13.23
N LYS A 502 -3.58 -5.25 14.14
CA LYS A 502 -3.39 -4.97 15.57
C LYS A 502 -1.92 -4.90 15.98
N THR A 503 -1.06 -5.73 15.40
CA THR A 503 0.34 -5.90 15.81
C THR A 503 1.31 -5.00 15.05
N TYR A 504 0.91 -4.51 13.87
CA TYR A 504 1.75 -3.61 13.07
C TYR A 504 2.21 -2.34 13.82
N PRO A 505 1.37 -1.66 14.64
CA PRO A 505 1.83 -0.54 15.45
C PRO A 505 2.96 -0.90 16.43
N ASP A 506 2.91 -2.08 17.03
CA ASP A 506 3.94 -2.55 17.96
C ASP A 506 5.22 -2.94 17.22
N PHE A 507 5.09 -3.55 16.03
CA PHE A 507 6.21 -3.78 15.12
C PHE A 507 6.94 -2.48 14.77
N VAL A 508 6.21 -1.44 14.34
CA VAL A 508 6.78 -0.13 14.02
C VAL A 508 7.53 0.45 15.21
N LYS A 509 6.94 0.40 16.40
CA LYS A 509 7.57 0.85 17.64
C LYS A 509 8.88 0.12 17.90
N ASP A 510 8.89 -1.21 17.83
CA ASP A 510 10.07 -2.03 18.10
C ASP A 510 11.21 -1.71 17.13
N VAL A 511 10.90 -1.60 15.83
CA VAL A 511 11.89 -1.26 14.80
C VAL A 511 12.49 0.13 15.05
N VAL A 512 11.65 1.13 15.29
CA VAL A 512 12.09 2.53 15.43
C VAL A 512 12.93 2.69 16.69
N VAL A 513 12.49 2.17 17.84
CA VAL A 513 13.24 2.27 19.10
C VAL A 513 14.67 1.76 18.98
N HIS A 514 14.88 0.72 18.18
CA HIS A 514 16.20 0.11 18.03
C HIS A 514 17.08 0.76 16.96
N ALA A 515 16.49 1.50 16.02
CA ALA A 515 17.18 2.10 14.88
C ALA A 515 17.48 3.61 15.02
N LEU A 516 16.90 4.29 16.01
CA LEU A 516 17.21 5.69 16.32
C LEU A 516 18.65 5.87 16.84
N PRO A 517 19.31 7.04 16.63
CA PRO A 517 18.79 8.31 16.13
C PRO A 517 19.18 8.67 14.67
N GLU A 518 19.86 7.78 13.95
CA GLU A 518 20.40 8.05 12.62
C GLU A 518 19.27 8.34 11.62
N SER A 519 19.12 9.62 11.27
CA SER A 519 18.15 10.03 10.25
C SER A 519 18.65 9.63 8.87
N GLY A 520 17.93 8.73 8.20
CA GLY A 520 18.21 8.33 6.83
C GLY A 520 17.33 9.04 5.80
N PRO A 521 17.42 8.65 4.51
CA PRO A 521 16.62 9.22 3.43
C PRO A 521 15.10 8.96 3.56
N TRP A 522 14.70 8.14 4.52
CA TRP A 522 13.32 7.72 4.79
C TRP A 522 12.47 8.71 5.60
N VAL A 523 13.03 9.84 6.02
CA VAL A 523 12.29 10.92 6.68
C VAL A 523 11.58 11.78 5.62
N GLN A 524 10.25 11.87 5.69
CA GLN A 524 9.44 12.67 4.76
C GLN A 524 9.51 14.18 5.04
N GLY A 525 9.76 14.59 6.28
CA GLY A 525 9.87 16.00 6.60
C GLY A 525 10.10 16.25 8.08
N GLY A 526 10.19 17.51 8.43
CA GLY A 526 10.43 17.87 9.81
C GLY A 526 10.61 19.34 10.06
N LEU A 527 10.89 19.64 11.33
CA LEU A 527 11.18 20.96 11.84
C LEU A 527 12.54 20.95 12.53
N LEU A 528 13.31 21.99 12.28
CA LEU A 528 14.51 22.34 13.04
C LEU A 528 14.23 23.68 13.74
N GLU A 529 14.13 23.62 15.06
CA GLU A 529 13.78 24.76 15.90
C GLU A 529 15.04 25.38 16.50
N SER A 530 15.19 26.70 16.34
CA SER A 530 16.20 27.50 17.02
C SER A 530 15.55 28.64 17.80
N ASP A 531 16.36 29.47 18.47
CA ASP A 531 15.84 30.66 19.15
C ASP A 531 15.30 31.69 18.14
N ASP A 532 15.95 31.83 16.98
CA ASP A 532 15.65 32.88 16.00
C ASP A 532 14.65 32.46 14.91
N GLU A 533 14.60 31.16 14.57
CA GLU A 533 13.80 30.67 13.45
C GLU A 533 13.29 29.24 13.65
N THR A 534 12.24 28.91 12.91
CA THR A 534 11.75 27.54 12.72
C THR A 534 11.98 27.17 11.27
N ARG A 535 12.90 26.24 11.00
CA ARG A 535 13.12 25.72 9.63
C ARG A 535 12.29 24.47 9.43
N ARG A 536 11.38 24.53 8.48
CA ARG A 536 10.62 23.38 8.01
C ARG A 536 11.31 22.78 6.80
N PHE A 537 11.41 21.46 6.75
CA PHE A 537 11.82 20.75 5.54
C PHE A 537 10.83 19.66 5.17
N THR A 538 10.71 19.39 3.88
CA THR A 538 9.88 18.33 3.31
C THR A 538 10.60 17.67 2.14
N ARG A 539 10.37 16.38 1.96
CA ARG A 539 10.86 15.60 0.83
C ARG A 539 9.68 15.12 -0.01
N PRO A 540 9.84 14.96 -1.33
CA PRO A 540 8.83 14.35 -2.17
C PRO A 540 8.45 12.95 -1.65
N GLU A 541 7.18 12.56 -1.86
CA GLU A 541 6.73 11.20 -1.52
C GLU A 541 7.36 10.11 -2.40
N THR A 542 8.01 10.51 -3.50
CA THR A 542 8.78 9.64 -4.37
C THR A 542 9.85 8.90 -3.57
N LEU A 543 9.75 7.58 -3.54
CA LEU A 543 10.65 6.70 -2.80
C LEU A 543 12.11 6.92 -3.22
N GLY A 544 13.01 7.01 -2.24
CA GLY A 544 14.45 7.20 -2.47
C GLY A 544 14.87 8.63 -2.85
N SER A 545 13.94 9.58 -2.97
CA SER A 545 14.29 10.97 -3.21
C SER A 545 15.05 11.56 -2.02
N THR A 546 16.21 12.16 -2.31
CA THR A 546 17.01 12.92 -1.34
C THR A 546 16.78 14.43 -1.47
N SER A 547 15.95 14.85 -2.42
CA SER A 547 15.62 16.26 -2.63
C SER A 547 14.85 16.79 -1.43
N GLU A 548 15.33 17.90 -0.87
CA GLU A 548 14.74 18.53 0.31
C GLU A 548 14.31 19.95 -0.04
N GLN A 549 13.04 20.26 0.19
CA GLN A 549 12.52 21.61 0.15
C GLN A 549 12.53 22.17 1.55
N THR A 550 13.22 23.28 1.77
CA THR A 550 13.35 23.93 3.08
C THR A 550 12.71 25.31 3.05
N HIS A 551 11.93 25.62 4.08
CA HIS A 551 11.30 26.91 4.31
C HIS A 551 11.63 27.39 5.72
N ALA A 552 12.27 28.55 5.84
CA ALA A 552 12.58 29.18 7.12
C ALA A 552 11.47 30.16 7.51
N VAL A 553 10.99 30.05 8.75
CA VAL A 553 9.97 30.94 9.32
C VAL A 553 10.59 31.67 10.50
N THR A 554 10.65 33.00 10.41
CA THR A 554 11.24 33.88 11.44
C THR A 554 10.18 34.68 12.21
N GLY A 555 9.00 34.89 11.62
CA GLY A 555 7.92 35.65 12.23
C GLY A 555 7.34 34.96 13.46
N TRP A 556 7.33 35.63 14.62
CA TRP A 556 6.86 35.03 15.88
C TRP A 556 5.46 34.39 15.78
N LYS A 557 4.49 35.08 15.16
CA LYS A 557 3.13 34.55 15.03
C LYS A 557 3.09 33.30 14.16
N GLU A 558 3.76 33.33 13.02
CA GLU A 558 3.83 32.21 12.06
C GLU A 558 4.55 31.00 12.66
N ARG A 559 5.58 31.20 13.50
CA ARG A 559 6.26 30.13 14.22
C ARG A 559 5.35 29.37 15.19
N LEU A 560 4.32 30.02 15.74
CA LEU A 560 3.33 29.43 16.64
C LEU A 560 2.13 28.80 15.92
N GLU A 561 1.98 29.04 14.62
CA GLU A 561 0.93 28.41 13.82
C GLU A 561 1.20 26.91 13.62
N PRO A 562 0.17 26.10 13.31
CA PRO A 562 0.36 24.68 13.02
C PRO A 562 1.24 24.46 11.80
N HIS A 563 2.34 23.73 11.97
CA HIS A 563 3.16 23.24 10.86
C HIS A 563 2.55 21.96 10.33
N VAL A 564 1.81 22.07 9.22
CA VAL A 564 1.00 20.97 8.67
C VAL A 564 1.76 20.20 7.58
N PHE A 565 1.89 18.89 7.73
CA PHE A 565 2.42 17.96 6.74
C PHE A 565 1.30 17.02 6.28
N THR A 566 1.09 16.96 4.97
CA THR A 566 0.16 16.01 4.35
C THR A 566 0.97 14.86 3.77
N VAL A 567 0.56 13.63 4.05
CA VAL A 567 1.25 12.45 3.52
C VAL A 567 0.31 11.30 3.26
N THR A 568 0.63 10.54 2.21
CA THR A 568 -0.04 9.30 1.87
C THR A 568 0.76 8.08 2.34
N ALA A 569 0.08 7.15 3.02
CA ALA A 569 0.66 5.89 3.50
C ALA A 569 -0.10 4.68 2.91
N GLY A 570 0.61 3.87 2.12
CA GLY A 570 0.08 2.62 1.58
C GLY A 570 -0.20 1.57 2.66
N PRO A 571 -0.79 0.42 2.29
CA PRO A 571 -1.16 -0.62 3.24
C PRO A 571 0.03 -1.13 4.04
N LEU A 572 -0.09 -1.21 5.37
CA LEU A 572 0.97 -1.66 6.28
C LEU A 572 2.32 -0.95 6.04
N THR A 573 2.27 0.38 5.92
CA THR A 573 3.46 1.23 5.78
C THR A 573 3.53 2.30 6.86
N THR A 574 4.66 3.01 6.94
CA THR A 574 4.96 4.02 7.93
C THR A 574 5.77 5.16 7.31
N ARG A 575 5.40 6.38 7.69
CA ARG A 575 6.03 7.64 7.29
C ARG A 575 6.63 8.31 8.52
N PHE A 576 7.77 8.95 8.34
CA PHE A 576 8.56 9.46 9.43
C PHE A 576 8.80 10.95 9.34
N PHE A 577 8.64 11.61 10.48
CA PHE A 577 8.91 13.02 10.64
C PHE A 577 9.80 13.27 11.84
N THR A 578 10.56 14.37 11.78
CA THR A 578 11.45 14.76 12.87
C THR A 578 11.20 16.18 13.32
N LEU A 579 11.29 16.42 14.62
CA LEU A 579 11.43 17.75 15.19
C LEU A 579 12.73 17.78 15.99
N ARG A 580 13.62 18.73 15.75
CA ARG A 580 14.90 18.81 16.48
C ARG A 580 15.15 20.23 16.96
N ALA A 581 15.79 20.37 18.11
CA ALA A 581 16.43 21.62 18.49
C ALA A 581 17.75 21.76 17.71
N ALA A 582 18.05 22.97 17.22
CA ALA A 582 19.26 23.27 16.46
C ALA A 582 20.53 23.34 17.34
N GLY A 583 20.37 23.47 18.66
CA GLY A 583 21.45 23.51 19.63
C GLY A 583 21.18 22.64 20.86
N ASP A 584 22.12 22.64 21.81
CA ASP A 584 22.05 21.83 23.03
C ASP A 584 20.88 22.23 23.93
N THR A 585 20.52 23.52 23.93
CA THR A 585 19.39 24.08 24.65
C THR A 585 18.75 25.21 23.87
N LEU A 586 17.43 25.39 24.03
CA LEU A 586 16.70 26.57 23.56
C LEU A 586 16.51 27.55 24.72
N ALA A 587 16.63 28.85 24.46
CA ALA A 587 16.45 29.89 25.48
C ALA A 587 15.00 29.96 26.00
N ASP A 588 14.04 29.74 25.10
CA ASP A 588 12.61 29.64 25.40
C ASP A 588 12.09 28.29 24.86
N PRO A 589 12.18 27.20 25.65
CA PRO A 589 11.86 25.86 25.19
C PRO A 589 10.34 25.69 24.99
N PRO A 590 9.87 25.43 23.77
CA PRO A 590 8.44 25.29 23.49
C PRO A 590 7.90 23.95 23.98
N ASP A 591 6.62 23.93 24.35
CA ASP A 591 5.86 22.68 24.44
C ASP A 591 5.41 22.26 23.04
N VAL A 592 5.57 21.00 22.70
CA VAL A 592 5.23 20.46 21.38
C VAL A 592 3.86 19.81 21.44
N GLU A 593 2.89 20.34 20.71
CA GLU A 593 1.58 19.74 20.54
C GLU A 593 1.48 19.08 19.17
N ILE A 594 1.21 17.78 19.15
CA ILE A 594 0.99 16.98 17.95
C ILE A 594 -0.51 16.77 17.79
N LYS A 595 -1.02 16.98 16.58
CA LYS A 595 -2.35 16.53 16.16
C LYS A 595 -2.23 15.74 14.87
N LEU A 596 -3.04 14.70 14.76
CA LEU A 596 -3.07 13.85 13.59
C LEU A 596 -4.51 13.65 13.14
N LYS A 597 -4.73 13.81 11.83
CA LYS A 597 -5.96 13.36 11.18
C LYS A 597 -5.65 12.28 10.15
N GLU A 598 -6.56 11.34 10.02
CA GLU A 598 -6.65 10.34 8.96
C GLU A 598 -7.95 10.58 8.21
N ASN A 599 -7.89 10.84 6.90
CA ASN A 599 -9.06 11.15 6.06
C ASN A 599 -10.01 12.17 6.74
N ASP A 600 -9.43 13.30 7.19
CA ASP A 600 -10.10 14.38 7.94
C ASP A 600 -10.66 14.05 9.33
N THR A 601 -10.47 12.82 9.82
CA THR A 601 -10.89 12.39 11.16
C THR A 601 -9.72 12.31 12.13
N PRO A 602 -9.85 12.74 13.40
CA PRO A 602 -8.76 12.62 14.36
C PRO A 602 -8.31 11.16 14.53
N SER A 603 -7.00 10.92 14.55
CA SER A 603 -6.41 9.56 14.58
C SER A 603 -5.36 9.44 15.68
N ASP A 604 -5.14 8.21 16.18
CA ASP A 604 -4.08 7.86 17.14
C ASP A 604 -2.92 7.08 16.48
N HIS A 605 -2.89 7.03 15.15
CA HIS A 605 -1.98 6.21 14.35
C HIS A 605 -0.56 6.80 14.21
N ALA A 606 0.05 7.16 15.34
CA ALA A 606 1.45 7.57 15.39
C ALA A 606 2.15 7.16 16.69
N TRP A 607 3.44 6.87 16.58
CA TRP A 607 4.37 6.76 17.69
C TRP A 607 5.21 8.03 17.79
N LEU A 608 5.33 8.53 19.01
CA LEU A 608 6.13 9.69 19.38
C LEU A 608 7.34 9.19 20.17
N ILE A 609 8.54 9.35 19.64
CA ILE A 609 9.79 8.89 20.27
C ILE A 609 10.67 10.09 20.59
N PRO A 610 10.62 10.61 21.83
CA PRO A 610 11.49 11.70 22.24
C PRO A 610 12.95 11.24 22.29
N LEU A 611 13.85 12.08 21.81
CA LEU A 611 15.29 11.86 21.84
C LEU A 611 15.88 12.41 23.14
N PRO A 612 16.79 11.68 23.80
CA PRO A 612 17.42 12.18 25.01
C PRO A 612 18.25 13.44 24.74
N MET A 613 18.42 14.27 25.76
CA MET A 613 19.34 15.40 25.70
C MET A 613 20.79 14.93 25.45
N PRO A 614 21.64 15.74 24.79
CA PRO A 614 23.06 15.43 24.64
C PRO A 614 23.70 15.05 25.99
N GLY A 615 24.45 13.95 26.02
CA GLY A 615 25.09 13.43 27.25
C GLY A 615 24.18 12.60 28.17
N LYS A 616 22.86 12.51 27.93
CA LYS A 616 21.98 11.54 28.60
C LYS A 616 21.87 10.29 27.75
N VAL A 617 22.31 9.15 28.28
CA VAL A 617 22.33 7.86 27.54
C VAL A 617 20.98 7.15 27.57
N GLN A 618 20.10 7.49 28.51
CA GLN A 618 18.85 6.76 28.70
C GLN A 618 17.79 7.20 27.66
N PRO A 619 17.32 6.31 26.78
CA PRO A 619 16.30 6.64 25.79
C PRO A 619 14.97 6.94 26.50
N LEU A 620 14.29 8.00 26.07
CA LEU A 620 12.96 8.32 26.56
C LEU A 620 11.96 7.31 26.00
N ALA A 621 11.03 6.87 26.85
CA ALA A 621 10.05 5.87 26.46
C ALA A 621 9.17 6.37 25.29
N PRO A 622 8.95 5.56 24.24
CA PRO A 622 8.00 5.86 23.19
C PRO A 622 6.59 6.07 23.75
N LYS A 623 5.89 7.05 23.20
CA LYS A 623 4.51 7.37 23.57
C LYS A 623 3.61 7.19 22.36
N LYS A 624 2.52 6.45 22.52
CA LYS A 624 1.48 6.39 21.48
C LYS A 624 0.77 7.74 21.43
N HIS A 625 0.53 8.25 20.23
CA HIS A 625 -0.31 9.41 20.02
C HIS A 625 -1.74 9.14 20.54
N ARG A 626 -2.49 10.20 20.82
CA ARG A 626 -3.89 10.13 21.25
C ARG A 626 -4.75 10.92 20.27
N THR A 627 -5.93 10.40 19.98
CA THR A 627 -6.94 11.02 19.09
C THR A 627 -7.25 12.49 19.40
N GLY A 628 -7.16 12.89 20.68
CA GLY A 628 -7.38 14.28 21.12
C GLY A 628 -6.16 15.20 20.99
N GLY A 629 -5.05 14.74 20.41
CA GLY A 629 -3.77 15.43 20.42
C GLY A 629 -2.83 14.90 21.50
N THR A 630 -1.54 15.17 21.36
CA THR A 630 -0.53 14.83 22.39
C THR A 630 0.44 15.98 22.58
N THR A 631 0.58 16.42 23.84
CA THR A 631 1.50 17.49 24.21
C THR A 631 2.74 16.92 24.92
N LEU A 632 3.92 17.36 24.49
CA LEU A 632 5.21 17.00 25.05
C LEU A 632 5.91 18.28 25.52
N PRO A 633 6.12 18.46 26.83
CA PRO A 633 6.64 19.72 27.35
C PRO A 633 8.16 19.84 27.18
N GLY A 634 8.62 21.06 26.90
CA GLY A 634 10.04 21.45 26.97
C GLY A 634 10.99 20.84 25.92
N LEU A 635 10.74 21.06 24.63
CA LEU A 635 11.73 20.79 23.57
C LEU A 635 13.01 21.63 23.82
N GLY A 636 14.18 21.00 23.71
CA GLY A 636 15.47 21.64 23.99
C GLY A 636 15.79 21.74 25.49
N LYS A 637 14.95 21.19 26.37
CA LYS A 637 15.19 21.11 27.82
C LYS A 637 15.00 19.69 28.37
N GLU A 638 13.83 19.11 28.10
CA GLU A 638 13.46 17.76 28.54
C GLU A 638 13.90 16.70 27.51
N PHE A 639 13.83 17.05 26.22
CA PHE A 639 14.24 16.22 25.09
C PHE A 639 14.86 17.08 23.98
N SER A 640 15.86 16.53 23.27
CA SER A 640 16.59 17.27 22.21
C SER A 640 15.87 17.28 20.87
N GLY A 641 14.99 16.30 20.67
CA GLY A 641 14.20 16.16 19.47
C GLY A 641 13.13 15.10 19.63
N LEU A 642 12.31 14.95 18.62
CA LEU A 642 11.17 14.07 18.58
C LEU A 642 11.12 13.40 17.22
N TRP A 643 11.03 12.08 17.23
CA TRP A 643 10.65 11.29 16.07
C TRP A 643 9.16 10.99 16.11
N ILE A 644 8.53 11.12 14.95
CA ILE A 644 7.11 10.85 14.75
C ILE A 644 7.02 9.77 13.68
N GLY A 645 6.67 8.56 14.09
CA GLY A 645 6.39 7.44 13.18
C GLY A 645 4.90 7.30 12.98
N LEU A 646 4.39 7.81 11.87
CA LEU A 646 3.00 7.71 11.47
C LEU A 646 2.79 6.42 10.70
N PHE A 647 1.83 5.60 11.09
CA PHE A 647 1.64 4.27 10.51
C PHE A 647 0.25 4.08 9.93
N ASN A 648 0.15 3.36 8.82
CA ASN A 648 -1.11 2.83 8.32
C ASN A 648 -1.22 1.35 8.71
N ALA A 649 -2.12 1.01 9.63
CA ALA A 649 -2.37 -0.37 10.04
C ALA A 649 -3.40 -1.10 9.17
N ASP A 650 -3.99 -0.43 8.17
CA ASP A 650 -4.91 -1.05 7.22
C ASP A 650 -4.12 -1.94 6.24
N PRO A 651 -4.49 -3.23 6.10
CA PRO A 651 -3.82 -4.16 5.20
C PRO A 651 -4.28 -4.07 3.73
N SER A 652 -5.31 -3.29 3.44
CA SER A 652 -5.92 -3.27 2.10
C SER A 652 -5.85 -1.89 1.47
N ASN A 653 -6.07 -0.85 2.27
CA ASN A 653 -6.28 0.49 1.75
C ASN A 653 -5.14 1.44 2.10
N GLU A 654 -4.80 2.28 1.15
CA GLU A 654 -4.04 3.49 1.39
C GLU A 654 -4.83 4.47 2.26
N ARG A 655 -4.10 5.24 3.08
CA ARG A 655 -4.67 6.24 3.99
C ARG A 655 -3.94 7.57 3.81
N SER A 656 -4.72 8.66 3.75
CA SER A 656 -4.20 10.03 3.73
C SER A 656 -4.19 10.60 5.14
N TYR A 657 -3.08 11.24 5.50
CA TYR A 657 -2.88 11.81 6.81
C TYR A 657 -2.49 13.28 6.76
N GLU A 658 -2.98 14.03 7.75
CA GLU A 658 -2.59 15.40 8.05
C GLU A 658 -1.95 15.45 9.43
N LEU A 659 -0.62 15.61 9.47
CA LEU A 659 0.16 15.79 10.69
C LEU A 659 0.33 17.29 10.96
N SER A 660 -0.14 17.76 12.11
CA SER A 660 0.11 19.13 12.58
C SER A 660 1.07 19.11 13.76
N VAL A 661 2.20 19.81 13.63
CA VAL A 661 3.15 20.06 14.72
C VAL A 661 3.03 21.51 15.16
N ILE A 662 2.65 21.75 16.41
CA ILE A 662 2.41 23.08 16.96
C ILE A 662 3.43 23.33 18.08
N LEU A 663 4.18 24.43 17.98
CA LEU A 663 5.15 24.85 18.99
C LEU A 663 4.49 25.89 19.90
N ARG A 664 4.18 25.52 21.14
CA ARG A 664 3.54 26.38 22.13
C ARG A 664 4.61 27.07 22.97
N ARG A 665 4.70 28.40 22.83
CA ARG A 665 5.56 29.26 23.65
C ARG A 665 4.70 30.21 24.49
N LYS A 666 5.24 30.63 25.64
CA LYS A 666 4.68 31.79 26.33
C LYS A 666 5.06 33.04 25.53
N PRO A 667 4.16 34.03 25.37
CA PRO A 667 4.52 35.27 24.71
C PRO A 667 5.70 35.91 25.44
N PRO A 668 6.70 36.47 24.73
CA PRO A 668 7.76 37.22 25.38
C PRO A 668 7.12 38.31 26.22
N ALA A 669 7.54 38.43 27.48
CA ALA A 669 7.11 39.53 28.31
C ALA A 669 7.45 40.82 27.55
N GLU A 670 6.43 41.64 27.23
CA GLU A 670 6.66 42.98 26.70
C GLU A 670 7.68 43.63 27.64
N ALA A 671 8.84 44.00 27.09
CA ALA A 671 9.80 44.82 27.83
C ALA A 671 9.01 46.01 28.37
N PRO A 672 9.09 46.32 29.68
CA PRO A 672 8.34 47.42 30.24
C PRO A 672 8.66 48.65 29.41
N ARG A 673 7.63 49.19 28.71
CA ARG A 673 7.73 50.47 28.02
C ARG A 673 8.34 51.42 29.05
N ALA A 674 9.59 51.82 28.82
CA ALA A 674 10.25 52.80 29.65
C ALA A 674 9.30 53.98 29.73
N ALA A 675 8.76 54.22 30.92
CA ALA A 675 7.88 55.34 31.16
C ALA A 675 8.63 56.58 30.71
N ILE A 676 8.16 57.19 29.62
CA ILE A 676 8.63 58.50 29.19
C ILE A 676 8.26 59.44 30.33
N LYS A 677 9.25 59.74 31.17
CA LYS A 677 9.17 60.72 32.23
C LYS A 677 8.94 62.07 31.52
N PRO A 678 7.85 62.80 31.80
CA PRO A 678 7.66 64.12 31.19
C PRO A 678 8.82 65.03 31.62
N PRO A 679 9.29 65.92 30.72
CA PRO A 679 10.43 66.79 31.00
C PRO A 679 10.10 67.71 32.18
N ALA A 680 11.02 67.76 33.14
CA ALA A 680 10.99 68.67 34.26
C ALA A 680 10.97 70.11 33.77
N GLU A 681 10.02 70.89 34.28
CA GLU A 681 9.99 72.35 34.15
C GLU A 681 11.35 72.94 34.58
N SER A 682 11.97 73.66 33.65
CA SER A 682 13.09 74.55 33.97
C SER A 682 12.56 75.87 34.51
N PRO A 683 13.28 76.50 35.45
CA PRO A 683 12.78 77.64 36.22
C PRO A 683 12.74 78.93 35.39
N VAL A 684 11.67 79.69 35.62
CA VAL A 684 11.46 81.03 35.08
C VAL A 684 12.56 81.98 35.60
N ALA A 685 13.43 82.44 34.71
CA ALA A 685 14.24 83.63 34.90
C ALA A 685 13.66 84.74 34.01
N GLY A 686 13.05 85.73 34.66
CA GLY A 686 12.47 86.89 33.99
C GLY A 686 13.52 87.86 33.43
N ARG A 687 13.10 88.61 32.40
CA ARG A 687 13.47 90.01 32.10
C ARG A 687 12.52 90.52 31.01
N PHE A 688 11.51 91.32 31.36
CA PHE A 688 11.54 92.79 31.43
C PHE A 688 11.89 93.50 30.11
N PHE A 689 10.86 93.96 29.40
CA PHE A 689 10.76 95.19 28.57
C PHE A 689 9.24 95.45 28.45
N GLY A 690 8.60 96.59 28.68
CA GLY A 690 8.99 97.93 29.10
C GLY A 690 7.78 98.86 28.86
N ARG A 691 7.60 99.85 29.76
CA ARG A 691 6.92 101.15 29.61
C ARG A 691 5.41 101.27 29.29
N ARG A 692 4.70 101.92 30.22
CA ARG A 692 3.99 103.23 30.16
C ARG A 692 3.10 103.26 31.42
N LYS A 693 2.99 104.29 32.26
CA LYS A 693 3.32 105.71 32.24
C LYS A 693 3.55 106.14 33.69
#